data_AF-A0A432HW72-F1
#
_entry.id   AF-A0A432HW72-F1
#
_cell.length_a   1.000
_cell.length_b   1.000
_cell.length_c   1.000
_cell.angle_alpha   90.00
_cell.angle_beta   90.00
_cell.angle_gamma   90.00
#
_symmetry.space_group_name_H-M   'P 1'
#
loop_
_entity.id
_entity.type
_entity.pdbx_description
1 polymer ?
#
loop_
_entity_poly.entity_id
_entity_poly.type
_entity_poly.pdbx_seq_one_letter_code
_entity_poly.pdbx_strand_id
1 'polypeptide(L)'
;MESPPGPHPGPRKPERFFPQPSANVLCVRPPSYLLSRWVFLRLLGLTYLIAFVSLAVQVTGLVGADGILPAGVYLDRLRDSYGGQAYRLFPTLLWLSSSDLALQGLCWLGAALATLLIAGIAPVCVLPLLWVSYLSLTVAGQTFLAFQWDTLLLETGLLACFYAPRGLRPTLTTERPPSPVARWLLWWLLFRLVILSGITKVASGDPTWADWTALTYHYETQPLPLWTGWYAHQLPSWIQRLSVGGMFVVELLLPWAIFAPARFRRIRLGACTGLVLLQVVIGVTGNYGFFSILAVVLCLTLVDDRAWARVLPFQPIGHARIVAGGEPNRPWLDGWRRRLGAVGAMALFALGGLTFAREIARTVEGSGRSSLDLSWSDPVVGWVQPFRSVNGYGLFRVMTVERPEIVIQGSPDGLEWTAWDLRWKPGDPDRRPGLVAPHQPRLDWQLWFAALDPRGARYWLSPLMTRLLEGAPAVTALGSLMCCATDEEAVAKGLSGAQMFGYLLGRGTRNYGHDHFHRDFKALSEDEKAGLYAQRQGVDISAAEPEDESLRSLFRASQRGGFIGAPQFIRETLRKYEEAHLDIILFNAQSGDRKHEDIMESLEMIAKEVLPEFQDRHHLHQGWREQQLQGVKHAVNSSI
;
A
#
# COMPACT_ATOMS: atom_id res chain seq x y z
N MET A 1 99.96 8.13 -17.52
CA MET A 1 98.51 8.31 -17.70
C MET A 1 97.84 7.81 -16.46
N GLU A 2 97.59 8.74 -15.54
CA GLU A 2 97.02 8.52 -14.21
C GLU A 2 95.52 8.26 -14.31
N SER A 3 95.05 7.26 -13.57
CA SER A 3 93.62 6.98 -13.39
C SER A 3 93.06 7.88 -12.28
N PRO A 4 91.85 8.46 -12.43
CA PRO A 4 91.32 9.41 -11.47
C PRO A 4 90.87 8.73 -10.17
N PRO A 5 90.95 9.42 -9.02
CA PRO A 5 90.52 8.89 -7.73
C PRO A 5 89.00 8.87 -7.59
N GLY A 6 88.48 7.81 -6.98
CA GLY A 6 87.05 7.63 -6.67
C GLY A 6 86.53 8.64 -5.63
N PRO A 7 85.21 8.84 -5.53
CA PRO A 7 84.62 9.88 -4.70
C PRO A 7 84.69 9.53 -3.21
N HIS A 8 85.17 10.48 -2.40
CA HIS A 8 85.09 10.47 -0.94
C HIS A 8 83.62 10.49 -0.45
N PRO A 9 83.26 9.77 0.63
CA PRO A 9 81.95 9.87 1.23
C PRO A 9 81.84 11.16 2.06
N GLY A 10 80.92 12.06 1.66
CA GLY A 10 80.53 13.24 2.44
C GLY A 10 79.76 12.89 3.74
N PRO A 11 79.60 13.85 4.66
CA PRO A 11 79.25 13.58 6.05
C PRO A 11 77.83 13.02 6.22
N ARG A 12 77.71 11.95 7.03
CA ARG A 12 76.42 11.41 7.46
C ARG A 12 75.63 12.49 8.20
N LYS A 13 74.45 12.85 7.68
CA LYS A 13 73.45 13.63 8.42
C LYS A 13 73.08 12.89 9.71
N PRO A 14 72.88 13.58 10.85
CA PRO A 14 72.44 12.93 12.07
C PRO A 14 71.05 12.33 11.85
N GLU A 15 70.95 11.01 11.98
CA GLU A 15 69.66 10.33 12.08
C GLU A 15 68.93 10.90 13.29
N ARG A 16 67.85 11.64 13.04
CA ARG A 16 66.89 11.97 14.08
C ARG A 16 66.28 10.66 14.55
N PHE A 17 66.74 10.19 15.70
CA PHE A 17 66.14 9.10 16.46
C PHE A 17 64.75 9.57 16.91
N PHE A 18 63.75 9.44 16.03
CA PHE A 18 62.37 9.54 16.45
C PHE A 18 62.09 8.29 17.28
N PRO A 19 61.78 8.41 18.59
CA PRO A 19 61.38 7.25 19.36
C PRO A 19 60.15 6.64 18.69
N GLN A 20 60.24 5.37 18.29
CA GLN A 20 59.08 4.61 17.88
C GLN A 20 58.03 4.70 18.99
N PRO A 21 56.79 5.09 18.70
CA PRO A 21 55.76 5.14 19.73
C PRO A 21 55.61 3.74 20.29
N SER A 22 55.82 3.63 21.60
CA SER A 22 55.66 2.43 22.40
C SER A 22 54.34 1.73 22.07
N ALA A 23 54.40 0.40 21.96
CA ALA A 23 53.33 -0.50 21.50
C ALA A 23 52.10 -0.60 22.42
N ASN A 24 51.81 0.41 23.24
CA ASN A 24 50.69 0.44 24.19
C ASN A 24 49.72 1.62 23.99
N VAL A 25 49.70 2.24 22.81
CA VAL A 25 48.48 2.96 22.39
C VAL A 25 47.53 1.92 21.82
N LEU A 26 46.44 1.63 22.54
CA LEU A 26 45.28 0.91 22.01
C LEU A 26 44.79 1.64 20.74
N CYS A 27 45.38 1.30 19.59
CA CYS A 27 45.03 1.87 18.30
C CYS A 27 43.67 1.31 17.91
N VAL A 28 42.60 1.96 18.39
CA VAL A 28 41.23 1.63 18.01
C VAL A 28 41.09 1.99 16.53
N ARG A 29 41.37 1.03 15.64
CA ARG A 29 41.15 1.18 14.20
C ARG A 29 39.70 1.64 13.95
N PRO A 30 39.50 2.66 13.09
CA PRO A 30 38.18 3.24 12.84
C PRO A 30 37.20 2.19 12.28
N PRO A 31 35.91 2.25 12.65
CA PRO A 31 34.90 1.31 12.17
C PRO A 31 34.62 1.48 10.66
N SER A 32 34.56 0.36 9.93
CA SER A 32 34.14 0.26 8.53
C SER A 32 32.63 -0.05 8.43
N TYR A 33 31.99 0.36 7.32
CA TYR A 33 30.54 0.27 7.10
C TYR A 33 30.18 -0.17 5.66
N LEU A 34 31.08 -0.90 5.00
CA LEU A 34 30.83 -1.43 3.65
C LEU A 34 29.70 -2.47 3.68
N LEU A 35 29.77 -3.41 4.64
CA LEU A 35 28.77 -4.45 4.83
C LEU A 35 27.46 -3.85 5.35
N SER A 36 27.54 -2.87 6.25
CA SER A 36 26.37 -2.10 6.70
C SER A 36 25.61 -1.48 5.53
N ARG A 37 26.32 -0.80 4.60
CA ARG A 37 25.69 -0.27 3.37
C ARG A 37 25.08 -1.35 2.50
N TRP A 38 25.81 -2.44 2.30
CA TRP A 38 25.38 -3.56 1.46
C TRP A 38 24.08 -4.20 1.97
N VAL A 39 23.95 -4.38 3.29
CA VAL A 39 22.74 -4.87 3.96
C VAL A 39 21.61 -3.85 3.84
N PHE A 40 21.89 -2.59 4.20
CA PHE A 40 20.92 -1.49 4.17
C PHE A 40 20.24 -1.36 2.80
N LEU A 41 21.01 -1.31 1.70
CA LEU A 41 20.45 -1.13 0.37
C LEU A 41 19.56 -2.29 -0.08
N ARG A 42 19.90 -3.53 0.31
CA ARG A 42 19.09 -4.72 0.00
C ARG A 42 17.77 -4.71 0.75
N LEU A 43 17.81 -4.41 2.04
CA LEU A 43 16.60 -4.36 2.85
C LEU A 43 15.74 -3.14 2.49
N LEU A 44 16.34 -2.01 2.07
CA LEU A 44 15.61 -0.89 1.49
C LEU A 44 14.94 -1.30 0.18
N GLY A 45 15.63 -2.03 -0.69
CA GLY A 45 15.03 -2.64 -1.89
C GLY A 45 13.87 -3.56 -1.57
N LEU A 46 13.99 -4.42 -0.56
CA LEU A 46 12.89 -5.27 -0.08
C LEU A 46 11.71 -4.43 0.43
N THR A 47 11.98 -3.34 1.15
CA THR A 47 10.94 -2.42 1.63
C THR A 47 10.20 -1.76 0.48
N TYR A 48 10.92 -1.27 -0.55
CA TYR A 48 10.30 -0.75 -1.77
C TYR A 48 9.47 -1.81 -2.49
N LEU A 49 9.99 -3.04 -2.61
CA LEU A 49 9.27 -4.14 -3.26
C LEU A 49 7.93 -4.41 -2.55
N ILE A 50 7.95 -4.50 -1.22
CA ILE A 50 6.74 -4.62 -0.40
C ILE A 50 5.79 -3.46 -0.68
N ALA A 51 6.28 -2.21 -0.64
CA ALA A 51 5.44 -1.02 -0.82
C ALA A 51 4.77 -0.98 -2.21
N PHE A 52 5.52 -1.26 -3.28
CA PHE A 52 5.02 -1.25 -4.64
C PHE A 52 4.05 -2.40 -4.93
N VAL A 53 4.39 -3.64 -4.53
CA VAL A 53 3.51 -4.80 -4.74
C VAL A 53 2.23 -4.67 -3.92
N SER A 54 2.36 -4.20 -2.66
CA SER A 54 1.21 -3.91 -1.81
C SER A 54 0.28 -2.87 -2.43
N LEU A 55 0.82 -1.87 -3.15
CA LEU A 55 0.02 -0.86 -3.83
C LEU A 55 -0.56 -1.38 -5.16
N ALA A 56 0.18 -2.16 -5.94
CA ALA A 56 -0.23 -2.65 -7.26
C ALA A 56 -1.59 -3.36 -7.25
N VAL A 57 -1.87 -4.12 -6.18
CA VAL A 57 -3.12 -4.89 -6.03
C VAL A 57 -4.36 -4.04 -5.69
N GLN A 58 -4.18 -2.75 -5.38
CA GLN A 58 -5.26 -1.86 -4.94
C GLN A 58 -5.27 -0.50 -5.67
N VAL A 59 -4.22 -0.14 -6.42
CA VAL A 59 -4.05 1.22 -6.97
C VAL A 59 -5.18 1.67 -7.87
N THR A 60 -5.73 0.77 -8.70
CA THR A 60 -6.83 1.08 -9.63
C THR A 60 -8.14 1.33 -8.88
N GLY A 61 -8.47 0.51 -7.88
CA GLY A 61 -9.66 0.73 -7.05
C GLY A 61 -9.59 2.01 -6.22
N LEU A 62 -8.38 2.45 -5.83
CA LEU A 62 -8.21 3.67 -5.03
C LEU A 62 -8.22 4.93 -5.90
N VAL A 63 -7.41 4.96 -6.96
CA VAL A 63 -7.13 6.18 -7.75
C VAL A 63 -7.10 5.97 -9.27
N GLY A 64 -7.53 4.81 -9.76
CA GLY A 64 -7.76 4.58 -11.19
C GLY A 64 -8.94 5.38 -11.73
N ALA A 65 -9.21 5.26 -13.03
CA ALA A 65 -10.30 5.97 -13.71
C ALA A 65 -11.65 5.73 -13.04
N ASP A 66 -11.92 4.48 -12.66
CA ASP A 66 -13.14 4.05 -11.95
C ASP A 66 -12.95 3.91 -10.43
N GLY A 67 -11.81 4.38 -9.91
CA GLY A 67 -11.49 4.32 -8.50
C GLY A 67 -12.28 5.33 -7.64
N ILE A 68 -12.02 5.28 -6.33
CA ILE A 68 -12.63 6.19 -5.34
C ILE A 68 -12.24 7.65 -5.61
N LEU A 69 -10.95 7.92 -5.88
CA LEU A 69 -10.42 9.25 -6.16
C LEU A 69 -9.58 9.25 -7.44
N PRO A 70 -10.19 9.32 -8.63
CA PRO A 70 -9.48 9.20 -9.90
C PRO A 70 -8.34 10.20 -10.05
N ALA A 71 -7.12 9.69 -10.30
CA ALA A 71 -5.91 10.48 -10.41
C ALA A 71 -5.97 11.47 -11.58
N GLY A 72 -6.58 11.08 -12.70
CA GLY A 72 -6.76 11.97 -13.86
C GLY A 72 -7.55 13.22 -13.53
N VAL A 73 -8.73 13.05 -12.91
CA VAL A 73 -9.59 14.16 -12.48
C VAL A 73 -8.87 15.05 -11.47
N TYR A 74 -8.12 14.45 -10.55
CA TYR A 74 -7.32 15.20 -9.57
C TYR A 74 -6.25 16.07 -10.25
N LEU A 75 -5.46 15.51 -11.16
CA LEU A 75 -4.41 16.24 -11.88
C LEU A 75 -4.98 17.33 -12.79
N ASP A 76 -6.09 17.08 -13.47
CA ASP A 76 -6.77 18.10 -14.28
C ASP A 76 -7.23 19.28 -13.42
N ARG A 77 -7.88 19.03 -12.26
CA ARG A 77 -8.29 20.09 -11.32
C ARG A 77 -7.10 20.90 -10.79
N LEU A 78 -5.97 20.24 -10.52
CA LEU A 78 -4.75 20.92 -10.11
C LEU A 78 -4.18 21.82 -11.20
N ARG A 79 -4.19 21.35 -12.46
CA ARG A 79 -3.78 22.16 -13.61
C ARG A 79 -4.69 23.37 -13.78
N ASP A 80 -5.99 23.20 -13.62
CA ASP A 80 -6.96 24.31 -13.74
C ASP A 80 -6.79 25.34 -12.61
N SER A 81 -6.48 24.88 -11.39
CA SER A 81 -6.34 25.75 -10.21
C SER A 81 -5.00 26.48 -10.13
N TYR A 82 -3.90 25.82 -10.53
CA TYR A 82 -2.53 26.33 -10.33
C TYR A 82 -1.80 26.64 -11.65
N GLY A 83 -2.40 26.34 -12.81
CA GLY A 83 -1.78 26.50 -14.12
C GLY A 83 -0.43 25.78 -14.21
N GLY A 84 0.58 26.45 -14.76
CA GLY A 84 1.93 25.92 -14.87
C GLY A 84 2.62 25.64 -13.52
N GLN A 85 2.15 26.22 -12.41
CA GLN A 85 2.72 25.93 -11.09
C GLN A 85 2.39 24.52 -10.58
N ALA A 86 1.33 23.89 -11.12
CA ALA A 86 0.90 22.54 -10.74
C ALA A 86 2.04 21.52 -10.86
N TYR A 87 2.85 21.59 -11.94
CA TYR A 87 3.97 20.67 -12.17
C TYR A 87 5.05 20.74 -11.08
N ARG A 88 5.26 21.93 -10.48
CA ARG A 88 6.23 22.12 -9.39
C ARG A 88 5.66 21.73 -8.04
N LEU A 89 4.40 22.09 -7.78
CA LEU A 89 3.73 21.83 -6.50
C LEU A 89 3.34 20.35 -6.34
N PHE A 90 3.13 19.65 -7.46
CA PHE A 90 2.73 18.24 -7.51
C PHE A 90 3.62 17.48 -8.51
N PRO A 91 4.91 17.28 -8.21
CA PRO A 91 5.83 16.62 -9.12
C PRO A 91 5.48 15.13 -9.26
N THR A 92 5.02 14.73 -10.45
CA THR A 92 4.68 13.33 -10.76
C THR A 92 4.91 13.00 -12.23
N LEU A 93 5.30 11.76 -12.53
CA LEU A 93 5.34 11.26 -13.91
C LEU A 93 3.94 11.09 -14.52
N LEU A 94 2.89 11.05 -13.68
CA LEU A 94 1.51 10.84 -14.12
C LEU A 94 0.88 12.05 -14.82
N TRP A 95 1.60 13.18 -14.92
CA TRP A 95 1.26 14.25 -15.85
C TRP A 95 1.34 13.81 -17.32
N LEU A 96 2.16 12.80 -17.63
CA LEU A 96 2.27 12.24 -18.98
C LEU A 96 1.08 11.34 -19.33
N SER A 97 0.66 10.51 -18.37
CA SER A 97 -0.55 9.70 -18.45
C SER A 97 -0.96 9.29 -17.04
N SER A 98 -2.22 9.49 -16.72
CA SER A 98 -2.86 9.10 -15.45
C SER A 98 -3.80 7.90 -15.59
N SER A 99 -3.67 7.16 -16.70
CA SER A 99 -4.44 5.94 -16.98
C SER A 99 -4.13 4.81 -15.99
N ASP A 100 -5.03 3.85 -15.89
CA ASP A 100 -4.87 2.64 -15.07
C ASP A 100 -3.63 1.85 -15.45
N LEU A 101 -3.32 1.77 -16.75
CA LEU A 101 -2.09 1.14 -17.25
C LEU A 101 -0.84 1.90 -16.78
N ALA A 102 -0.86 3.23 -16.76
CA ALA A 102 0.26 4.03 -16.26
C ALA A 102 0.46 3.85 -14.74
N LEU A 103 -0.63 3.82 -13.97
CA LEU A 103 -0.60 3.58 -12.53
C LEU A 103 -0.05 2.18 -12.20
N GLN A 104 -0.57 1.14 -12.84
CA GLN A 104 -0.07 -0.24 -12.71
C GLN A 104 1.38 -0.34 -13.19
N GLY A 105 1.68 0.28 -14.33
CA GLY A 105 3.02 0.32 -14.91
C GLY A 105 4.06 0.91 -13.96
N LEU A 106 3.75 2.03 -13.29
CA LEU A 106 4.63 2.60 -12.27
C LEU A 106 4.81 1.69 -11.06
N CYS A 107 3.74 0.99 -10.63
CA CYS A 107 3.85 0.05 -9.52
C CYS A 107 4.78 -1.12 -9.86
N TRP A 108 4.59 -1.76 -11.01
CA TRP A 108 5.40 -2.90 -11.43
C TRP A 108 6.81 -2.51 -11.86
N LEU A 109 7.00 -1.33 -12.46
CA LEU A 109 8.33 -0.75 -12.68
C LEU A 109 9.07 -0.55 -11.35
N GLY A 110 8.39 0.01 -10.35
CA GLY A 110 8.93 0.16 -9.01
C GLY A 110 9.34 -1.18 -8.38
N ALA A 111 8.50 -2.21 -8.51
CA ALA A 111 8.81 -3.56 -8.04
C ALA A 111 10.02 -4.19 -8.77
N ALA A 112 10.13 -4.01 -10.09
CA ALA A 112 11.27 -4.47 -10.87
C ALA A 112 12.57 -3.74 -10.45
N LEU A 113 12.52 -2.41 -10.33
CA LEU A 113 13.64 -1.59 -9.84
C LEU A 113 14.06 -1.99 -8.41
N ALA A 114 13.09 -2.28 -7.54
CA ALA A 114 13.35 -2.72 -6.18
C ALA A 114 14.11 -4.06 -6.16
N THR A 115 13.72 -4.98 -7.04
CA THR A 115 14.40 -6.26 -7.25
C THR A 115 15.83 -6.06 -7.77
N LEU A 116 16.06 -5.10 -8.68
CA LEU A 116 17.41 -4.74 -9.11
C LEU A 116 18.26 -4.18 -7.97
N LEU A 117 17.68 -3.37 -7.08
CA LEU A 117 18.39 -2.86 -5.90
C LEU A 117 18.78 -3.99 -4.93
N ILE A 118 17.89 -4.97 -4.71
CA ILE A 118 18.17 -6.18 -3.92
C ILE A 118 19.32 -6.97 -4.57
N ALA A 119 19.29 -7.12 -5.90
CA ALA A 119 20.37 -7.76 -6.65
C ALA A 119 21.68 -6.95 -6.66
N GLY A 120 21.66 -5.69 -6.22
CA GLY A 120 22.81 -4.79 -6.25
C GLY A 120 23.18 -4.33 -7.65
N ILE A 121 22.20 -4.21 -8.55
CA ILE A 121 22.39 -3.78 -9.95
C ILE A 121 22.14 -2.28 -10.05
N ALA A 122 23.11 -1.56 -10.59
CA ALA A 122 23.16 -0.11 -10.82
C ALA A 122 22.51 0.76 -9.71
N PRO A 123 22.89 0.62 -8.42
CA PRO A 123 22.17 1.29 -7.32
C PRO A 123 22.07 2.82 -7.47
N VAL A 124 23.07 3.47 -8.07
CA VAL A 124 23.09 4.92 -8.33
C VAL A 124 22.00 5.37 -9.29
N CYS A 125 21.62 4.53 -10.26
CA CYS A 125 20.53 4.82 -11.19
C CYS A 125 19.18 4.35 -10.63
N VAL A 126 19.17 3.17 -10.00
CA VAL A 126 17.96 2.53 -9.50
C VAL A 126 17.32 3.33 -8.36
N LEU A 127 18.10 3.88 -7.42
CA LEU A 127 17.55 4.62 -6.27
C LEU A 127 16.80 5.90 -6.68
N PRO A 128 17.34 6.79 -7.54
CA PRO A 128 16.58 7.93 -8.07
C PRO A 128 15.31 7.50 -8.80
N LEU A 129 15.37 6.43 -9.61
CA LEU A 129 14.20 5.93 -10.34
C LEU A 129 13.12 5.39 -9.39
N LEU A 130 13.52 4.65 -8.35
CA LEU A 130 12.61 4.22 -7.28
C LEU A 130 11.96 5.41 -6.59
N TRP A 131 12.77 6.42 -6.23
CA TRP A 131 12.29 7.62 -5.57
C TRP A 131 11.30 8.41 -6.43
N VAL A 132 11.61 8.66 -7.72
CA VAL A 132 10.70 9.36 -8.64
C VAL A 132 9.41 8.56 -8.87
N SER A 133 9.51 7.23 -9.03
CA SER A 133 8.35 6.37 -9.24
C SER A 133 7.42 6.38 -8.02
N TYR A 134 8.00 6.28 -6.80
CA TYR A 134 7.23 6.32 -5.57
C TYR A 134 6.63 7.71 -5.32
N LEU A 135 7.40 8.78 -5.54
CA LEU A 135 6.92 10.16 -5.41
C LEU A 135 5.70 10.38 -6.31
N SER A 136 5.79 9.93 -7.56
CA SER A 136 4.71 10.04 -8.54
C SER A 136 3.40 9.40 -8.05
N LEU A 137 3.49 8.18 -7.51
CA LEU A 137 2.36 7.47 -6.94
C LEU A 137 1.85 8.13 -5.65
N THR A 138 2.72 8.67 -4.80
CA THR A 138 2.28 9.35 -3.57
C THR A 138 1.54 10.66 -3.85
N VAL A 139 1.91 11.38 -4.93
CA VAL A 139 1.19 12.57 -5.38
C VAL A 139 -0.19 12.20 -5.90
N ALA A 140 -0.30 11.24 -6.83
CA ALA A 140 -1.58 10.81 -7.38
C ALA A 140 -2.48 10.08 -6.38
N GLY A 141 -1.86 9.37 -5.43
CA GLY A 141 -2.50 8.60 -4.38
C GLY A 141 -3.31 9.39 -3.36
N GLN A 142 -3.14 10.72 -3.33
CA GLN A 142 -3.87 11.63 -2.43
C GLN A 142 -3.87 11.11 -0.98
N THR A 143 -5.03 11.02 -0.32
CA THR A 143 -5.15 10.55 1.07
C THR A 143 -4.69 9.11 1.26
N PHE A 144 -4.88 8.25 0.24
CA PHE A 144 -4.48 6.85 0.31
C PHE A 144 -2.96 6.67 0.31
N LEU A 145 -2.16 7.69 -0.01
CA LEU A 145 -0.70 7.69 0.10
C LEU A 145 -0.15 8.86 0.95
N ALA A 146 -0.96 9.37 1.88
CA ALA A 146 -0.59 10.48 2.77
C ALA A 146 -0.07 10.01 4.15
N PHE A 147 0.40 8.76 4.26
CA PHE A 147 0.82 8.19 5.54
C PHE A 147 2.31 8.46 5.85
N GLN A 148 2.68 8.45 7.14
CA GLN A 148 4.05 8.77 7.57
C GLN A 148 5.11 7.78 7.06
N TRP A 149 4.75 6.52 6.81
CA TRP A 149 5.69 5.55 6.22
C TRP A 149 5.94 5.82 4.73
N ASP A 150 4.97 6.38 3.99
CA ASP A 150 5.17 6.77 2.59
C ASP A 150 6.19 7.91 2.50
N THR A 151 6.07 8.92 3.37
CA THR A 151 7.03 10.04 3.44
C THR A 151 8.39 9.62 4.02
N LEU A 152 8.42 8.70 4.99
CA LEU A 152 9.66 8.10 5.49
C LEU A 152 10.41 7.32 4.40
N LEU A 153 9.71 6.60 3.53
CA LEU A 153 10.32 5.87 2.42
C LEU A 153 10.90 6.82 1.37
N LEU A 154 10.20 7.92 1.05
CA LEU A 154 10.72 8.97 0.16
C LEU A 154 11.98 9.63 0.73
N GLU A 155 11.94 10.02 1.99
CA GLU A 155 13.09 10.64 2.66
C GLU A 155 14.27 9.66 2.75
N THR A 156 14.03 8.40 3.14
CA THR A 156 15.07 7.37 3.18
C THR A 156 15.64 7.08 1.79
N GLY A 157 14.80 7.00 0.76
CA GLY A 157 15.21 6.79 -0.62
C GLY A 157 16.10 7.91 -1.16
N LEU A 158 15.71 9.17 -0.91
CA LEU A 158 16.52 10.33 -1.30
C LEU A 158 17.88 10.31 -0.61
N LEU A 159 17.92 10.05 0.71
CA LEU A 159 19.18 9.95 1.44
C LEU A 159 20.04 8.77 0.98
N ALA A 160 19.42 7.65 0.60
CA ALA A 160 20.13 6.50 0.05
C ALA A 160 20.85 6.82 -1.27
N CYS A 161 20.35 7.75 -2.09
CA CYS A 161 21.05 8.22 -3.30
C CYS A 161 22.45 8.78 -3.00
N PHE A 162 22.63 9.46 -1.85
CA PHE A 162 23.93 9.98 -1.41
C PHE A 162 24.83 8.88 -0.81
N TYR A 163 24.22 7.79 -0.36
CA TYR A 163 24.90 6.68 0.32
C TYR A 163 25.33 5.58 -0.65
N ALA A 164 24.65 5.46 -1.80
CA ALA A 164 24.79 4.40 -2.80
C ALA A 164 26.24 4.21 -3.31
N PRO A 165 26.69 2.96 -3.50
CA PRO A 165 27.95 2.67 -4.17
C PRO A 165 27.85 2.94 -5.68
N ARG A 166 28.93 3.44 -6.27
CA ARG A 166 29.03 3.68 -7.72
C ARG A 166 29.34 2.40 -8.48
N GLY A 167 28.81 2.29 -9.70
CA GLY A 167 29.06 1.17 -10.63
C GLY A 167 27.78 0.42 -11.00
N LEU A 168 27.87 -0.39 -12.06
CA LEU A 168 26.75 -1.21 -12.55
C LEU A 168 26.48 -2.44 -11.67
N ARG A 169 27.50 -3.04 -11.06
CA ARG A 169 27.34 -4.18 -10.15
C ARG A 169 28.37 -4.11 -9.03
N PRO A 170 28.23 -3.16 -8.12
CA PRO A 170 29.19 -2.93 -7.06
C PRO A 170 29.23 -4.15 -6.10
N THR A 171 30.45 -4.55 -5.73
CA THR A 171 30.71 -5.67 -4.81
C THR A 171 31.51 -5.18 -3.61
N LEU A 172 31.46 -5.92 -2.49
CA LEU A 172 32.23 -5.59 -1.29
C LEU A 172 33.76 -5.48 -1.55
N THR A 173 34.26 -6.11 -2.60
CA THR A 173 35.67 -6.03 -3.02
C THR A 173 35.98 -4.83 -3.90
N THR A 174 35.04 -4.35 -4.70
CA THR A 174 35.22 -3.27 -5.69
C THR A 174 34.78 -1.91 -5.18
N GLU A 175 33.91 -1.90 -4.16
CA GLU A 175 33.29 -0.70 -3.62
C GLU A 175 34.22 0.15 -2.76
N ARG A 176 34.09 1.48 -2.92
CA ARG A 176 34.74 2.46 -2.03
C ARG A 176 34.02 2.54 -0.69
N PRO A 177 34.72 2.89 0.41
CA PRO A 177 34.09 3.16 1.70
C PRO A 177 32.94 4.17 1.58
N PRO A 178 31.83 3.96 2.31
CA PRO A 178 30.69 4.87 2.26
C PRO A 178 31.06 6.26 2.77
N SER A 179 30.42 7.28 2.20
CA SER A 179 30.58 8.66 2.66
C SER A 179 30.13 8.78 4.11
N PRO A 180 30.99 9.27 5.04
CA PRO A 180 30.58 9.53 6.42
C PRO A 180 29.39 10.48 6.48
N VAL A 181 29.40 11.55 5.67
CA VAL A 181 28.33 12.56 5.65
C VAL A 181 26.98 11.93 5.26
N ALA A 182 26.94 11.10 4.22
CA ALA A 182 25.70 10.44 3.81
C ALA A 182 25.20 9.44 4.88
N ARG A 183 26.12 8.73 5.55
CA ARG A 183 25.76 7.88 6.69
C ARG A 183 25.17 8.69 7.84
N TRP A 184 25.77 9.84 8.16
CA TRP A 184 25.30 10.73 9.21
C TRP A 184 23.91 11.30 8.90
N LEU A 185 23.54 11.50 7.63
CA LEU A 185 22.17 11.88 7.27
C LEU A 185 21.16 10.77 7.58
N LEU A 186 21.49 9.51 7.30
CA LEU A 186 20.62 8.38 7.67
C LEU A 186 20.49 8.25 9.20
N TRP A 187 21.59 8.44 9.92
CA TRP A 187 21.57 8.47 11.39
C TRP A 187 20.77 9.66 11.94
N TRP A 188 20.87 10.80 11.28
CA TRP A 188 20.09 12.00 11.60
C TRP A 188 18.59 11.78 11.35
N LEU A 189 18.21 11.15 10.25
CA LEU A 189 16.84 10.74 9.98
C LEU A 189 16.32 9.78 11.06
N LEU A 190 17.09 8.74 11.40
CA LEU A 190 16.72 7.80 12.46
C LEU A 190 16.54 8.49 13.81
N PHE A 191 17.48 9.38 14.18
CA PHE A 191 17.38 10.17 15.40
C PHE A 191 16.10 11.02 15.41
N ARG A 192 15.84 11.77 14.33
CA ARG A 192 14.62 12.59 14.23
C ARG A 192 13.36 11.73 14.32
N LEU A 193 13.29 10.63 13.57
CA LEU A 193 12.14 9.73 13.58
C LEU A 193 11.81 9.26 15.00
N VAL A 194 12.81 8.76 15.72
CA VAL A 194 12.62 8.16 17.04
C VAL A 194 12.34 9.22 18.11
N ILE A 195 13.12 10.31 18.14
CA ILE A 195 12.89 11.40 19.09
C ILE A 195 11.55 12.07 18.84
N LEU A 196 11.18 12.32 17.59
CA LEU A 196 9.87 12.91 17.28
C LEU A 196 8.72 11.99 17.69
N SER A 197 8.87 10.67 17.55
CA SER A 197 7.89 9.70 18.07
C SER A 197 7.66 9.90 19.57
N GLY A 198 8.71 10.06 20.38
CA GLY A 198 8.57 10.22 21.83
C GLY A 198 8.18 11.64 22.27
N ILE A 199 8.85 12.67 21.74
CA ILE A 199 8.71 14.05 22.23
C ILE A 199 7.33 14.60 21.90
N THR A 200 6.73 14.20 20.77
CA THR A 200 5.40 14.69 20.39
C THR A 200 4.33 14.16 21.33
N LYS A 201 4.48 12.94 21.88
CA LYS A 201 3.59 12.38 22.92
C LYS A 201 3.62 13.20 24.22
N VAL A 202 4.79 13.71 24.59
CA VAL A 202 4.94 14.60 25.76
C VAL A 202 4.46 16.02 25.45
N ALA A 203 4.82 16.51 24.27
CA ALA A 203 4.52 17.87 23.82
C ALA A 203 3.04 18.07 23.43
N SER A 204 2.28 17.00 23.22
CA SER A 204 0.84 17.10 22.92
C SER A 204 -0.01 17.48 24.13
N GLY A 205 0.50 17.24 25.34
CA GLY A 205 -0.26 17.48 26.57
C GLY A 205 -1.41 16.47 26.78
N ASP A 206 -1.43 15.36 26.03
CA ASP A 206 -2.44 14.31 26.20
C ASP A 206 -2.28 13.63 27.57
N PRO A 207 -3.35 13.60 28.40
CA PRO A 207 -3.31 13.05 29.74
C PRO A 207 -2.94 11.56 29.77
N THR A 208 -3.29 10.77 28.74
CA THR A 208 -3.00 9.33 28.73
C THR A 208 -1.49 9.04 28.69
N TRP A 209 -0.71 9.89 28.02
CA TRP A 209 0.75 9.82 28.04
C TRP A 209 1.32 10.32 29.37
N ALA A 210 0.75 11.38 29.94
CA ALA A 210 1.16 11.94 31.23
C ALA A 210 0.89 10.98 32.42
N ASP A 211 -0.20 10.23 32.36
CA ASP A 211 -0.64 9.27 33.38
C ASP A 211 -0.11 7.84 33.14
N TRP A 212 0.66 7.65 32.06
CA TRP A 212 1.27 6.38 31.67
C TRP A 212 0.23 5.28 31.36
N THR A 213 -0.97 5.67 30.94
CA THR A 213 -2.09 4.77 30.60
C THR A 213 -2.25 4.59 29.10
N ALA A 214 -1.59 5.37 28.24
CA ALA A 214 -1.78 5.30 26.79
C ALA A 214 -1.74 3.89 26.16
N LEU A 215 -0.87 2.99 26.63
CA LEU A 215 -0.79 1.61 26.11
C LEU A 215 -1.93 0.69 26.58
N THR A 216 -2.74 1.08 27.57
CA THR A 216 -3.97 0.34 27.88
C THR A 216 -4.98 0.44 26.73
N TYR A 217 -5.00 1.58 26.03
CA TYR A 217 -5.90 1.83 24.91
C TYR A 217 -5.27 1.43 23.57
N HIS A 218 -3.97 1.68 23.38
CA HIS A 218 -3.31 1.57 22.09
C HIS A 218 -3.56 0.25 21.34
N TYR A 219 -3.47 -0.89 22.03
CA TYR A 219 -3.60 -2.21 21.40
C TYR A 219 -5.00 -2.49 20.87
N GLU A 220 -6.02 -1.92 21.52
CA GLU A 220 -7.42 -2.01 21.12
C GLU A 220 -7.75 -0.97 20.05
N THR A 221 -7.30 0.28 20.24
CA THR A 221 -7.71 1.42 19.42
C THR A 221 -6.90 1.60 18.14
N GLN A 222 -5.81 0.86 17.95
CA GLN A 222 -4.97 0.92 16.76
C GLN A 222 -5.72 0.61 15.44
N PRO A 223 -5.21 1.08 14.29
CA PRO A 223 -5.92 1.00 13.02
C PRO A 223 -6.16 -0.43 12.53
N LEU A 224 -5.08 -1.21 12.43
CA LEU A 224 -5.08 -2.61 12.02
C LEU A 224 -4.32 -3.46 13.05
N PRO A 225 -4.97 -3.87 14.15
CA PRO A 225 -4.38 -4.78 15.12
C PRO A 225 -4.06 -6.14 14.48
N LEU A 226 -2.99 -6.77 14.97
CA LEU A 226 -2.73 -8.19 14.71
C LEU A 226 -3.34 -9.04 15.85
N TRP A 227 -3.54 -10.33 15.60
CA TRP A 227 -4.06 -11.27 16.61
C TRP A 227 -3.22 -11.30 17.89
N THR A 228 -1.91 -11.08 17.78
CA THR A 228 -0.96 -10.91 18.88
C THR A 228 -1.17 -9.62 19.68
N GLY A 229 -1.68 -8.55 19.05
CA GLY A 229 -2.07 -7.32 19.72
C GLY A 229 -3.18 -7.52 20.75
N TRP A 230 -4.09 -8.48 20.51
CA TRP A 230 -5.11 -8.86 21.49
C TRP A 230 -4.48 -9.38 22.79
N TYR A 231 -3.50 -10.28 22.71
CA TYR A 231 -2.81 -10.78 23.90
C TYR A 231 -2.02 -9.67 24.62
N ALA A 232 -1.41 -8.75 23.86
CA ALA A 232 -0.72 -7.60 24.43
C ALA A 232 -1.69 -6.68 25.19
N HIS A 233 -2.92 -6.50 24.71
CA HIS A 233 -3.97 -5.74 25.38
C HIS A 233 -4.36 -6.36 26.73
N GLN A 234 -4.46 -7.69 26.80
CA GLN A 234 -4.84 -8.42 28.04
C GLN A 234 -3.80 -8.35 29.16
N LEU A 235 -2.60 -7.79 28.93
CA LEU A 235 -1.58 -7.67 29.97
C LEU A 235 -2.04 -6.71 31.08
N PRO A 236 -1.76 -7.04 32.37
CA PRO A 236 -2.12 -6.18 33.49
C PRO A 236 -1.63 -4.73 33.34
N SER A 237 -2.38 -3.78 33.87
CA SER A 237 -2.11 -2.34 33.75
C SER A 237 -0.71 -1.92 34.20
N TRP A 238 -0.11 -2.60 35.19
CA TRP A 238 1.26 -2.33 35.62
C TRP A 238 2.30 -2.67 34.55
N ILE A 239 2.05 -3.70 33.73
CA ILE A 239 2.90 -4.03 32.56
C ILE A 239 2.74 -2.93 31.51
N GLN A 240 1.51 -2.44 31.27
CA GLN A 240 1.28 -1.36 30.32
C GLN A 240 2.01 -0.07 30.71
N ARG A 241 1.95 0.30 31.99
CA ARG A 241 2.71 1.44 32.54
C ARG A 241 4.21 1.23 32.38
N LEU A 242 4.72 0.03 32.69
CA LEU A 242 6.14 -0.30 32.48
C LEU A 242 6.53 -0.19 31.00
N SER A 243 5.67 -0.66 30.09
CA SER A 243 5.86 -0.57 28.64
C SER A 243 5.91 0.88 28.16
N VAL A 244 5.06 1.78 28.70
CA VAL A 244 5.13 3.22 28.42
C VAL A 244 6.49 3.79 28.84
N GLY A 245 6.95 3.47 30.05
CA GLY A 245 8.27 3.88 30.53
C GLY A 245 9.41 3.37 29.65
N GLY A 246 9.38 2.08 29.31
CA GLY A 246 10.36 1.45 28.42
C GLY A 246 10.37 2.10 27.03
N MET A 247 9.20 2.34 26.45
CA MET A 247 9.05 3.06 25.19
C MET A 247 9.65 4.47 25.29
N PHE A 248 9.36 5.26 26.32
CA PHE A 248 9.95 6.60 26.47
C PHE A 248 11.47 6.57 26.63
N VAL A 249 12.03 5.59 27.34
CA VAL A 249 13.49 5.41 27.39
C VAL A 249 14.04 5.14 25.99
N VAL A 250 13.40 4.26 25.22
CA VAL A 250 13.84 3.92 23.87
C VAL A 250 13.67 5.10 22.90
N GLU A 251 12.60 5.88 23.04
CA GLU A 251 12.26 6.97 22.13
C GLU A 251 12.94 8.31 22.46
N LEU A 252 13.22 8.60 23.73
CA LEU A 252 13.77 9.90 24.17
C LEU A 252 15.22 9.86 24.63
N LEU A 253 15.70 8.74 25.19
CA LEU A 253 17.04 8.64 25.77
C LEU A 253 18.00 7.86 24.87
N LEU A 254 17.58 6.68 24.40
CA LEU A 254 18.39 5.81 23.55
C LEU A 254 18.90 6.45 22.26
N PRO A 255 18.15 7.33 21.56
CA PRO A 255 18.62 7.88 20.27
C PRO A 255 19.87 8.74 20.42
N TRP A 256 20.14 9.33 21.58
CA TRP A 256 21.37 10.10 21.82
C TRP A 256 22.62 9.22 21.72
N ALA A 257 22.51 7.92 22.04
CA ALA A 257 23.59 6.96 21.89
C ALA A 257 23.93 6.62 20.42
N ILE A 258 23.10 7.01 19.44
CA ILE A 258 23.42 6.92 18.01
C ILE A 258 24.73 7.65 17.72
N PHE A 259 24.93 8.80 18.36
CA PHE A 259 26.07 9.69 18.14
C PHE A 259 27.28 9.35 19.03
N ALA A 260 27.24 8.23 19.75
CA ALA A 260 28.36 7.79 20.57
C ALA A 260 29.65 7.64 19.73
N PRO A 261 30.77 8.24 20.16
CA PRO A 261 32.06 8.12 19.47
C PRO A 261 32.47 6.66 19.27
N ALA A 262 33.33 6.41 18.27
CA ALA A 262 33.74 5.05 17.89
C ALA A 262 34.31 4.21 19.05
N ARG A 263 34.94 4.84 20.06
CA ARG A 263 35.42 4.17 21.28
C ARG A 263 34.30 3.51 22.10
N PHE A 264 33.09 4.07 22.06
CA PHE A 264 31.91 3.60 22.77
C PHE A 264 30.96 2.82 21.86
N ARG A 265 31.49 2.09 20.87
CA ARG A 265 30.67 1.32 19.91
C ARG A 265 29.64 0.40 20.58
N ARG A 266 29.93 -0.16 21.76
CA ARG A 266 29.01 -1.04 22.49
C ARG A 266 27.74 -0.31 22.91
N ILE A 267 27.84 0.97 23.27
CA ILE A 267 26.69 1.81 23.64
C ILE A 267 25.81 2.02 22.41
N ARG A 268 26.40 2.36 21.25
CA ARG A 268 25.65 2.50 19.98
C ARG A 268 24.98 1.20 19.56
N LEU A 269 25.65 0.04 19.72
CA LEU A 269 25.05 -1.26 19.42
C LEU A 269 23.91 -1.59 20.37
N GLY A 270 24.04 -1.31 21.67
CA GLY A 270 22.95 -1.43 22.63
C GLY A 270 21.75 -0.57 22.26
N ALA A 271 21.99 0.67 21.81
CA ALA A 271 20.94 1.54 21.28
C ALA A 271 20.27 0.94 20.04
N CYS A 272 21.05 0.46 19.07
CA CYS A 272 20.52 -0.25 17.90
C CYS A 272 19.62 -1.42 18.31
N THR A 273 20.04 -2.24 19.28
CA THR A 273 19.25 -3.38 19.78
C THR A 273 17.93 -2.90 20.39
N GLY A 274 17.95 -1.91 21.28
CA GLY A 274 16.71 -1.40 21.89
C GLY A 274 15.74 -0.79 20.88
N LEU A 275 16.26 -0.03 19.90
CA LEU A 275 15.45 0.52 18.82
C LEU A 275 14.82 -0.58 17.94
N VAL A 276 15.60 -1.59 17.56
CA VAL A 276 15.09 -2.73 16.78
C VAL A 276 14.06 -3.52 17.57
N LEU A 277 14.29 -3.80 18.85
CA LEU A 277 13.35 -4.52 19.70
C LEU A 277 12.02 -3.78 19.79
N LEU A 278 12.03 -2.45 20.00
CA LEU A 278 10.81 -1.65 20.00
C LEU A 278 10.05 -1.76 18.67
N GLN A 279 10.75 -1.62 17.54
CA GLN A 279 10.09 -1.73 16.23
C GLN A 279 9.55 -3.13 15.93
N VAL A 280 10.23 -4.18 16.41
CA VAL A 280 9.73 -5.56 16.33
C VAL A 280 8.46 -5.71 17.16
N VAL A 281 8.44 -5.23 18.41
CA VAL A 281 7.24 -5.27 19.26
C VAL A 281 6.07 -4.55 18.58
N ILE A 282 6.30 -3.33 18.09
CA ILE A 282 5.29 -2.55 17.35
C ILE A 282 4.76 -3.36 16.15
N GLY A 283 5.66 -3.91 15.33
CA GLY A 283 5.30 -4.65 14.12
C GLY A 283 4.62 -6.00 14.37
N VAL A 284 4.84 -6.63 15.53
CA VAL A 284 4.12 -7.86 15.90
C VAL A 284 2.80 -7.59 16.60
N THR A 285 2.55 -6.39 17.14
CA THR A 285 1.26 -6.08 17.79
C THR A 285 0.27 -5.37 16.87
N GLY A 286 0.74 -4.76 15.79
CA GLY A 286 -0.08 -4.00 14.85
C GLY A 286 0.52 -3.93 13.45
N ASN A 287 -0.33 -3.72 12.44
CA ASN A 287 0.09 -3.52 11.06
C ASN A 287 0.20 -2.03 10.71
N TYR A 288 1.44 -1.55 10.63
CA TYR A 288 1.81 -0.20 10.17
C TYR A 288 2.40 -0.24 8.75
N GLY A 289 1.92 -1.18 7.92
CA GLY A 289 2.45 -1.46 6.59
C GLY A 289 3.92 -1.86 6.67
N PHE A 290 4.78 -1.10 5.98
CA PHE A 290 6.23 -1.34 5.97
C PHE A 290 7.00 -0.40 6.92
N PHE A 291 6.32 0.37 7.78
CA PHE A 291 6.95 1.33 8.70
C PHE A 291 8.00 0.68 9.61
N SER A 292 7.60 -0.34 10.38
CA SER A 292 8.47 -1.00 11.36
C SER A 292 9.66 -1.67 10.67
N ILE A 293 9.46 -2.25 9.50
CA ILE A 293 10.53 -2.82 8.67
C ILE A 293 11.52 -1.71 8.29
N LEU A 294 11.04 -0.60 7.74
CA LEU A 294 11.89 0.51 7.32
C LEU A 294 12.67 1.13 8.50
N ALA A 295 12.03 1.27 9.65
CA ALA A 295 12.68 1.76 10.87
C ALA A 295 13.79 0.81 11.35
N VAL A 296 13.57 -0.51 11.31
CA VAL A 296 14.62 -1.51 11.57
C VAL A 296 15.75 -1.38 10.56
N VAL A 297 15.44 -1.23 9.26
CA VAL A 297 16.46 -1.04 8.20
C VAL A 297 17.32 0.19 8.47
N LEU A 298 16.74 1.30 8.93
CA LEU A 298 17.48 2.49 9.37
C LEU A 298 18.37 2.19 10.60
N CYS A 299 17.87 1.46 11.59
CA CYS A 299 18.65 1.08 12.78
C CYS A 299 19.90 0.26 12.40
N LEU A 300 19.78 -0.65 11.43
CA LEU A 300 20.87 -1.50 10.97
C LEU A 300 22.06 -0.72 10.35
N THR A 301 21.86 0.56 9.99
CA THR A 301 22.96 1.45 9.56
C THR A 301 23.92 1.83 10.70
N LEU A 302 23.54 1.61 11.96
CA LEU A 302 24.36 1.86 13.16
C LEU A 302 25.40 0.77 13.41
N VAL A 303 25.17 -0.42 12.85
CA VAL A 303 25.99 -1.62 13.03
C VAL A 303 27.20 -1.55 12.11
N ASP A 304 28.41 -1.61 12.69
CA ASP A 304 29.66 -1.61 11.93
C ASP A 304 29.98 -2.99 11.35
N ASP A 305 30.90 -3.03 10.37
CA ASP A 305 31.22 -4.28 9.67
C ASP A 305 31.78 -5.36 10.60
N ARG A 306 32.40 -4.98 11.72
CA ARG A 306 32.93 -5.91 12.73
C ARG A 306 31.82 -6.59 13.52
N ALA A 307 30.75 -5.87 13.84
CA ALA A 307 29.58 -6.44 14.48
C ALA A 307 28.84 -7.37 13.51
N TRP A 308 28.63 -6.93 12.26
CA TRP A 308 28.04 -7.77 11.22
C TRP A 308 28.82 -9.07 10.97
N ALA A 309 30.16 -9.00 10.97
CA ALA A 309 31.03 -10.16 10.81
C ALA A 309 30.81 -11.26 11.86
N ARG A 310 30.29 -10.93 13.05
CA ARG A 310 30.00 -11.92 14.11
C ARG A 310 28.62 -12.56 13.97
N VAL A 311 27.70 -11.88 13.29
CA VAL A 311 26.28 -12.28 13.23
C VAL A 311 25.95 -13.00 11.93
N LEU A 312 26.60 -12.65 10.82
CA LEU A 312 26.35 -13.31 9.55
C LEU A 312 26.89 -14.75 9.56
N PRO A 313 26.07 -15.76 9.22
CA PRO A 313 26.48 -17.17 9.22
C PRO A 313 27.42 -17.52 8.05
N PHE A 314 27.65 -16.57 7.13
CA PHE A 314 28.55 -16.71 5.98
C PHE A 314 29.52 -15.52 5.92
N GLN A 315 30.76 -15.79 5.46
CA GLN A 315 31.73 -14.74 5.16
C GLN A 315 31.59 -14.32 3.70
N PRO A 316 31.03 -13.13 3.40
CA PRO A 316 30.86 -12.72 2.02
C PRO A 316 32.22 -12.50 1.33
N ILE A 317 32.31 -12.85 0.05
CA ILE A 317 33.52 -12.70 -0.78
C ILE A 317 34.03 -11.26 -0.66
N GLY A 318 35.26 -11.08 -0.14
CA GLY A 318 35.84 -9.77 0.20
C GLY A 318 35.96 -9.46 1.70
N HIS A 319 35.52 -10.37 2.57
CA HIS A 319 35.64 -10.25 4.04
C HIS A 319 37.08 -9.96 4.50
N ALA A 320 38.09 -10.55 3.86
CA ALA A 320 39.50 -10.32 4.15
C ALA A 320 39.90 -8.84 4.00
N ARG A 321 39.31 -8.08 3.07
CA ARG A 321 39.60 -6.65 2.87
C ARG A 321 38.94 -5.76 3.94
N ILE A 322 37.78 -6.20 4.46
CA ILE A 322 37.08 -5.57 5.60
C ILE A 322 37.92 -5.73 6.88
N VAL A 323 38.53 -6.90 7.08
CA VAL A 323 39.38 -7.20 8.24
C VAL A 323 40.78 -6.57 8.11
N ALA A 324 41.36 -6.56 6.90
CA ALA A 324 42.69 -6.02 6.64
C ALA A 324 42.78 -4.49 6.82
N GLY A 325 41.65 -3.77 6.75
CA GLY A 325 41.62 -2.31 6.82
C GLY A 325 42.11 -1.71 5.49
N GLY A 326 41.17 -1.40 4.60
CA GLY A 326 41.48 -0.88 3.26
C GLY A 326 42.43 0.31 3.29
N GLU A 327 43.34 0.35 2.32
CA GLU A 327 44.37 1.39 2.18
C GLU A 327 43.80 2.83 2.22
N PRO A 328 44.59 3.78 2.76
CA PRO A 328 44.23 5.19 2.76
C PRO A 328 43.99 5.70 1.33
N ASN A 329 42.85 6.37 1.21
CA ASN A 329 42.29 6.99 0.01
C ASN A 329 43.36 7.75 -0.81
N ARG A 330 43.69 7.31 -2.04
CA ARG A 330 44.37 8.19 -3.01
C ARG A 330 43.37 9.25 -3.48
N PRO A 331 43.64 10.55 -3.31
CA PRO A 331 42.75 11.59 -3.79
C PRO A 331 42.96 11.74 -5.31
N TRP A 332 41.95 11.40 -6.11
CA TRP A 332 41.96 11.74 -7.54
C TRP A 332 40.63 12.37 -8.00
N LEU A 333 40.80 13.53 -8.65
CA LEU A 333 39.94 14.31 -9.57
C LEU A 333 38.41 14.24 -9.44
N ASP A 334 37.82 14.71 -8.34
CA ASP A 334 36.38 15.09 -8.34
C ASP A 334 36.03 16.05 -7.18
N GLY A 335 36.83 17.12 -7.02
CA GLY A 335 36.66 18.08 -5.93
C GLY A 335 35.28 18.74 -5.92
N TRP A 336 34.77 19.12 -7.10
CA TRP A 336 33.50 19.83 -7.24
C TRP A 336 32.29 18.93 -6.93
N ARG A 337 32.25 17.68 -7.43
CA ARG A 337 31.15 16.73 -7.13
C ARG A 337 31.06 16.42 -5.64
N ARG A 338 32.21 16.29 -4.98
CA ARG A 338 32.28 16.08 -3.53
C ARG A 338 31.78 17.30 -2.76
N ARG A 339 32.17 18.50 -3.19
CA ARG A 339 31.67 19.77 -2.62
C ARG A 339 30.15 19.89 -2.81
N LEU A 340 29.63 19.64 -4.00
CA LEU A 340 28.19 19.66 -4.26
C LEU A 340 27.43 18.63 -3.40
N GLY A 341 27.93 17.41 -3.31
CA GLY A 341 27.34 16.38 -2.44
C GLY A 341 27.37 16.76 -0.96
N ALA A 342 28.44 17.41 -0.49
CA ALA A 342 28.54 17.91 0.88
C ALA A 342 27.60 19.09 1.15
N VAL A 343 27.47 20.02 0.20
CA VAL A 343 26.52 21.15 0.28
C VAL A 343 25.08 20.64 0.31
N GLY A 344 24.72 19.72 -0.60
CA GLY A 344 23.39 19.10 -0.60
C GLY A 344 23.09 18.35 0.69
N ALA A 345 24.07 17.61 1.21
CA ALA A 345 23.92 16.94 2.50
C ALA A 345 23.74 17.93 3.67
N MET A 346 24.51 19.01 3.71
CA MET A 346 24.38 20.04 4.74
C MET A 346 23.02 20.76 4.66
N ALA A 347 22.52 21.02 3.45
CA ALA A 347 21.18 21.56 3.24
C ALA A 347 20.11 20.60 3.76
N LEU A 348 20.18 19.31 3.44
CA LEU A 348 19.24 18.30 3.96
C LEU A 348 19.31 18.16 5.49
N PHE A 349 20.50 18.23 6.07
CA PHE A 349 20.67 18.23 7.52
C PHE A 349 19.98 19.45 8.16
N ALA A 350 20.23 20.65 7.64
CA ALA A 350 19.64 21.89 8.14
C ALA A 350 18.11 21.92 7.96
N LEU A 351 17.61 21.51 6.79
CA LEU A 351 16.18 21.39 6.52
C LEU A 351 15.53 20.36 7.45
N GLY A 352 16.18 19.22 7.68
CA GLY A 352 15.69 18.22 8.64
C GLY A 352 15.66 18.74 10.08
N GLY A 353 16.65 19.56 10.49
CA GLY A 353 16.64 20.26 11.77
C GLY A 353 15.51 21.28 11.89
N LEU A 354 15.25 22.00 10.81
CA LEU A 354 14.13 22.93 10.74
C LEU A 354 12.79 22.20 10.84
N THR A 355 12.55 21.14 10.08
CA THR A 355 11.28 20.38 10.17
C THR A 355 11.12 19.70 11.53
N PHE A 356 12.21 19.23 12.13
CA PHE A 356 12.21 18.70 13.49
C PHE A 356 11.75 19.75 14.53
N ALA A 357 12.34 20.95 14.50
CA ALA A 357 11.96 22.03 15.42
C ALA A 357 10.52 22.49 15.18
N ARG A 358 10.10 22.60 13.91
CA ARG A 358 8.74 22.97 13.54
C ARG A 358 7.70 21.95 14.00
N GLU A 359 8.00 20.67 13.90
CA GLU A 359 7.07 19.62 14.33
C GLU A 359 6.82 19.68 15.84
N ILE A 360 7.89 19.92 16.62
CA ILE A 360 7.78 20.13 18.07
C ILE A 360 6.98 21.40 18.37
N ALA A 361 7.32 22.52 17.74
CA ALA A 361 6.63 23.81 17.95
C ALA A 361 5.13 23.70 17.65
N ARG A 362 4.76 23.15 16.49
CA ARG A 362 3.35 22.91 16.11
C ARG A 362 2.63 21.97 17.06
N THR A 363 3.33 20.98 17.60
CA THR A 363 2.75 20.06 18.59
C THR A 363 2.45 20.76 19.91
N VAL A 364 3.38 21.60 20.39
CA VAL A 364 3.19 22.41 21.60
C VAL A 364 2.07 23.42 21.40
N GLU A 365 2.06 24.12 20.27
CA GLU A 365 1.01 25.09 19.91
C GLU A 365 -0.37 24.43 19.84
N GLY A 366 -0.46 23.26 19.21
CA GLY A 366 -1.70 22.46 19.15
C GLY A 366 -2.21 22.00 20.53
N SER A 367 -1.36 21.99 21.55
CA SER A 367 -1.77 21.71 22.95
C SER A 367 -2.27 22.96 23.70
N GLY A 368 -2.40 24.11 23.02
CA GLY A 368 -2.80 25.39 23.61
C GLY A 368 -1.67 26.11 24.36
N ARG A 369 -0.43 25.62 24.28
CA ARG A 369 0.75 26.23 24.92
C ARG A 369 1.50 27.10 23.92
N SER A 370 2.08 28.21 24.39
CA SER A 370 2.93 29.04 23.54
C SER A 370 4.19 28.28 23.13
N SER A 371 4.57 28.41 21.86
CA SER A 371 5.75 27.76 21.28
C SER A 371 6.60 28.77 20.50
N LEU A 372 7.76 28.32 20.00
CA LEU A 372 8.63 29.16 19.18
C LEU A 372 7.96 29.43 17.83
N ASP A 373 7.80 30.71 17.48
CA ASP A 373 7.31 31.11 16.16
C ASP A 373 8.37 30.79 15.08
N LEU A 374 8.05 29.84 14.22
CA LEU A 374 8.87 29.41 13.10
C LEU A 374 8.20 29.69 11.74
N SER A 375 7.19 30.56 11.70
CA SER A 375 6.47 30.97 10.48
C SER A 375 7.38 31.62 9.42
N TRP A 376 8.47 32.28 9.85
CA TRP A 376 9.51 32.82 8.96
C TRP A 376 10.06 31.79 7.97
N SER A 377 9.99 30.51 8.33
CA SER A 377 10.52 29.41 7.53
C SER A 377 9.51 28.81 6.55
N ASP A 378 8.25 29.30 6.51
CA ASP A 378 7.19 28.83 5.62
C ASP A 378 7.55 28.85 4.14
N PRO A 379 8.19 29.91 3.60
CA PRO A 379 8.59 29.91 2.19
C PRO A 379 9.61 28.81 1.86
N VAL A 380 10.55 28.56 2.78
CA VAL A 380 11.62 27.56 2.61
C VAL A 380 11.03 26.15 2.66
N VAL A 381 10.21 25.87 3.68
CA VAL A 381 9.56 24.55 3.83
C VAL A 381 8.57 24.32 2.69
N GLY A 382 7.75 25.31 2.33
CA GLY A 382 6.81 25.23 1.23
C GLY A 382 7.46 24.98 -0.14
N TRP A 383 8.72 25.39 -0.31
CA TRP A 383 9.48 25.08 -1.52
C TRP A 383 9.91 23.61 -1.60
N VAL A 384 10.23 22.98 -0.47
CA VAL A 384 10.73 21.59 -0.40
C VAL A 384 9.60 20.57 -0.21
N GLN A 385 8.49 20.98 0.42
CA GLN A 385 7.36 20.11 0.77
C GLN A 385 6.78 19.29 -0.40
N PRO A 386 6.69 19.80 -1.65
CA PRO A 386 6.24 19.03 -2.81
C PRO A 386 7.01 17.73 -3.06
N PHE A 387 8.30 17.69 -2.68
CA PHE A 387 9.16 16.52 -2.86
C PHE A 387 9.03 15.50 -1.72
N ARG A 388 8.30 15.83 -0.65
CA ARG A 388 7.96 14.93 0.47
C ARG A 388 9.17 14.18 1.08
N SER A 389 10.35 14.78 1.01
CA SER A 389 11.63 14.14 1.36
C SER A 389 12.36 14.82 2.52
N VAL A 390 11.72 15.78 3.18
CA VAL A 390 12.15 16.33 4.47
C VAL A 390 10.90 16.57 5.29
N ASN A 391 10.65 15.70 6.28
CA ASN A 391 9.36 15.63 6.96
C ASN A 391 9.48 15.80 8.48
N GLY A 392 8.34 16.07 9.10
CA GLY A 392 8.10 15.87 10.54
C GLY A 392 7.42 14.51 10.76
N TYR A 393 7.60 13.94 11.95
CA TYR A 393 7.02 12.65 12.37
C TYR A 393 6.29 12.83 13.69
N GLY A 394 5.25 12.05 13.94
CA GLY A 394 4.43 12.23 15.14
C GLY A 394 3.31 11.20 15.26
N LEU A 395 3.64 9.92 15.13
CA LEU A 395 2.68 8.83 15.26
C LEU A 395 2.12 8.75 16.68
N PHE A 396 0.79 8.63 16.79
CA PHE A 396 0.07 8.47 18.06
C PHE A 396 0.42 9.53 19.12
N ARG A 397 0.63 10.78 18.67
CA ARG A 397 0.84 11.96 19.51
C ARG A 397 -0.27 12.14 20.55
N VAL A 398 -1.51 11.96 20.11
CA VAL A 398 -2.72 11.95 20.94
C VAL A 398 -3.31 10.55 20.81
N MET A 399 -3.55 9.90 21.93
CA MET A 399 -4.08 8.55 22.01
C MET A 399 -5.59 8.57 21.84
N THR A 400 -6.07 7.69 20.98
CA THR A 400 -7.50 7.36 20.91
C THR A 400 -7.85 6.44 22.08
N VAL A 401 -8.77 6.89 22.93
CA VAL A 401 -9.30 6.10 24.07
C VAL A 401 -10.52 5.25 23.69
N GLU A 402 -11.13 5.57 22.55
CA GLU A 402 -12.22 4.81 21.94
C GLU A 402 -11.87 4.52 20.48
N ARG A 403 -12.47 3.47 19.92
CA ARG A 403 -12.31 3.09 18.51
C ARG A 403 -13.67 3.19 17.82
N PRO A 404 -14.12 4.41 17.45
CA PRO A 404 -15.32 4.56 16.65
C PRO A 404 -15.12 3.84 15.32
N GLU A 405 -16.21 3.33 14.75
CA GLU A 405 -16.15 2.60 13.50
C GLU A 405 -17.25 3.01 12.53
N ILE A 406 -16.88 3.15 11.26
CA ILE A 406 -17.84 3.32 10.17
C ILE A 406 -18.28 1.94 9.71
N VAL A 407 -19.56 1.63 9.93
CA VAL A 407 -20.22 0.44 9.40
C VAL A 407 -20.92 0.82 8.11
N ILE A 408 -20.48 0.25 6.99
CA ILE A 408 -21.16 0.39 5.71
C ILE A 408 -22.12 -0.79 5.61
N GLN A 409 -23.39 -0.53 5.37
CA GLN A 409 -24.40 -1.57 5.19
C GLN A 409 -24.92 -1.54 3.75
N GLY A 410 -25.18 -2.72 3.20
CA GLY A 410 -25.82 -2.91 1.91
C GLY A 410 -27.08 -3.75 2.05
N SER A 411 -28.10 -3.40 1.29
CA SER A 411 -29.37 -4.12 1.25
C SER A 411 -29.79 -4.27 -0.22
N PRO A 412 -29.85 -5.50 -0.75
CA PRO A 412 -30.37 -5.74 -2.10
C PRO A 412 -31.87 -5.47 -2.24
N ASP A 413 -32.63 -5.64 -1.15
CA ASP A 413 -34.10 -5.57 -1.11
C ASP A 413 -34.63 -4.28 -0.43
N GLY A 414 -33.75 -3.49 0.19
CA GLY A 414 -34.09 -2.33 1.01
C GLY A 414 -34.64 -2.66 2.40
N LEU A 415 -34.84 -3.95 2.71
CA LEU A 415 -35.46 -4.44 3.95
C LEU A 415 -34.40 -5.02 4.89
N GLU A 416 -33.60 -5.96 4.41
CA GLU A 416 -32.52 -6.55 5.19
C GLU A 416 -31.19 -5.88 4.88
N TRP A 417 -30.62 -5.22 5.90
CA TRP A 417 -29.35 -4.51 5.80
C TRP A 417 -28.23 -5.37 6.40
N THR A 418 -27.27 -5.74 5.56
CA THR A 418 -26.10 -6.51 5.96
C THR A 418 -24.87 -5.62 6.02
N ALA A 419 -24.07 -5.77 7.08
CA ALA A 419 -22.81 -5.05 7.19
C ALA A 419 -21.81 -5.57 6.16
N TRP A 420 -21.15 -4.64 5.44
CA TRP A 420 -20.06 -4.97 4.55
C TRP A 420 -18.75 -5.11 5.34
N ASP A 421 -18.34 -6.36 5.56
CA ASP A 421 -17.08 -6.66 6.24
C ASP A 421 -15.88 -6.60 5.30
N LEU A 422 -15.02 -5.63 5.56
CA LEU A 422 -13.72 -5.54 4.91
C LEU A 422 -12.80 -6.69 5.34
N ARG A 423 -11.91 -7.07 4.43
CA ARG A 423 -11.06 -8.24 4.63
C ARG A 423 -10.10 -8.10 5.82
N TRP A 424 -9.53 -6.91 6.04
CA TRP A 424 -8.46 -6.74 7.02
C TRP A 424 -8.86 -5.84 8.18
N LYS A 425 -9.76 -4.90 7.94
CA LYS A 425 -10.30 -4.01 8.96
C LYS A 425 -11.04 -4.83 10.04
N PRO A 426 -10.77 -4.57 11.33
CA PRO A 426 -11.63 -5.08 12.40
C PRO A 426 -13.03 -4.47 12.30
N GLY A 427 -14.05 -5.30 12.48
CA GLY A 427 -15.47 -4.94 12.40
C GLY A 427 -16.25 -5.79 13.40
N ASP A 428 -16.58 -7.02 13.02
CA ASP A 428 -17.18 -8.03 13.89
C ASP A 428 -16.34 -8.28 15.17
N PRO A 429 -16.88 -8.04 16.38
CA PRO A 429 -16.19 -8.30 17.65
C PRO A 429 -15.83 -9.77 17.89
N ASP A 430 -16.57 -10.71 17.29
CA ASP A 430 -16.31 -12.15 17.43
C ASP A 430 -15.23 -12.64 16.45
N ARG A 431 -14.85 -11.80 15.48
CA ARG A 431 -13.85 -12.12 14.48
C ARG A 431 -12.44 -11.80 14.97
N ARG A 432 -11.61 -12.83 15.08
CA ARG A 432 -10.17 -12.67 15.37
C ARG A 432 -9.48 -11.78 14.30
N PRO A 433 -8.61 -10.83 14.68
CA PRO A 433 -7.80 -10.08 13.72
C PRO A 433 -6.87 -10.98 12.90
N GLY A 434 -6.64 -10.63 11.63
CA GLY A 434 -5.79 -11.40 10.71
C GLY A 434 -4.32 -11.00 10.73
N LEU A 435 -3.45 -11.81 10.10
CA LEU A 435 -2.08 -11.42 9.76
C LEU A 435 -2.05 -10.78 8.37
N VAL A 436 -1.86 -9.47 8.32
CA VAL A 436 -1.84 -8.68 7.08
C VAL A 436 -0.46 -8.11 6.75
N ALA A 437 0.39 -7.89 7.76
CA ALA A 437 1.73 -7.36 7.55
C ALA A 437 2.56 -8.30 6.64
N PRO A 438 3.38 -7.77 5.72
CA PRO A 438 3.69 -6.35 5.53
C PRO A 438 2.82 -5.63 4.48
N HIS A 439 1.74 -6.26 4.01
CA HIS A 439 0.77 -5.60 3.14
C HIS A 439 0.06 -4.47 3.91
N GLN A 440 -0.20 -3.37 3.22
CA GLN A 440 -0.87 -2.20 3.76
C GLN A 440 -2.20 -1.98 3.02
N PRO A 441 -3.34 -2.46 3.56
CA PRO A 441 -4.66 -2.19 3.00
C PRO A 441 -5.01 -0.72 3.22
N ARG A 442 -4.92 0.09 2.16
CA ARG A 442 -5.00 1.56 2.29
C ARG A 442 -6.41 2.04 2.59
N LEU A 443 -7.43 1.37 2.04
CA LEU A 443 -8.83 1.68 2.32
C LEU A 443 -9.19 1.38 3.78
N ASP A 444 -8.86 0.18 4.27
CA ASP A 444 -9.11 -0.23 5.66
C ASP A 444 -8.44 0.74 6.66
N TRP A 445 -7.20 1.16 6.38
CA TRP A 445 -6.49 2.15 7.20
C TRP A 445 -7.14 3.54 7.14
N GLN A 446 -7.61 3.98 5.97
CA GLN A 446 -8.28 5.28 5.83
C GLN A 446 -9.63 5.31 6.54
N LEU A 447 -10.38 4.19 6.57
CA LEU A 447 -11.64 4.11 7.30
C LEU A 447 -11.47 4.29 8.80
N TRP A 448 -10.35 3.84 9.37
CA TRP A 448 -10.02 4.14 10.77
C TRP A 448 -9.89 5.65 11.03
N PHE A 449 -9.20 6.38 10.15
CA PHE A 449 -9.12 7.85 10.24
C PHE A 449 -10.47 8.52 10.00
N ALA A 450 -11.24 8.03 9.03
CA ALA A 450 -12.56 8.58 8.74
C ALA A 450 -13.53 8.41 9.91
N ALA A 451 -13.41 7.35 10.71
CA ALA A 451 -14.25 7.19 11.89
C ALA A 451 -13.96 8.25 12.98
N LEU A 452 -12.73 8.77 13.05
CA LEU A 452 -12.35 9.83 13.99
C LEU A 452 -12.83 11.23 13.53
N ASP A 453 -12.87 11.48 12.22
CA ASP A 453 -13.45 12.70 11.64
C ASP A 453 -14.22 12.39 10.33
N PRO A 454 -15.49 11.94 10.45
CA PRO A 454 -16.29 11.59 9.28
C PRO A 454 -16.56 12.78 8.37
N ARG A 455 -16.63 14.00 8.93
CA ARG A 455 -16.89 15.22 8.14
C ARG A 455 -15.67 15.57 7.30
N GLY A 456 -14.48 15.53 7.89
CA GLY A 456 -13.22 15.72 7.18
C GLY A 456 -12.97 14.65 6.10
N ALA A 457 -13.44 13.43 6.30
CA ALA A 457 -13.31 12.34 5.33
C ALA A 457 -14.35 12.35 4.19
N ARG A 458 -15.36 13.21 4.24
CA ARG A 458 -16.49 13.22 3.28
C ARG A 458 -16.04 13.27 1.82
N TYR A 459 -14.95 13.97 1.51
CA TYR A 459 -14.48 14.15 0.12
C TYR A 459 -14.05 12.86 -0.57
N TRP A 460 -13.69 11.80 0.17
CA TRP A 460 -13.37 10.49 -0.39
C TRP A 460 -14.37 9.41 0.04
N LEU A 461 -15.00 9.57 1.20
CA LEU A 461 -16.05 8.67 1.67
C LEU A 461 -17.32 8.77 0.83
N SER A 462 -17.72 9.98 0.38
CA SER A 462 -18.87 10.13 -0.51
C SER A 462 -18.62 9.48 -1.88
N PRO A 463 -17.49 9.71 -2.57
CA PRO A 463 -17.15 8.94 -3.77
C PRO A 463 -17.10 7.42 -3.54
N LEU A 464 -16.59 6.94 -2.39
CA LEU A 464 -16.64 5.51 -2.07
C LEU A 464 -18.10 5.01 -2.05
N MET A 465 -18.99 5.71 -1.33
CA MET A 465 -20.40 5.34 -1.29
C MET A 465 -21.05 5.39 -2.67
N THR A 466 -20.74 6.42 -3.48
CA THR A 466 -21.19 6.50 -4.86
C THR A 466 -20.72 5.30 -5.67
N ARG A 467 -19.44 4.91 -5.61
CA ARG A 467 -18.91 3.74 -6.32
C ARG A 467 -19.55 2.43 -5.86
N LEU A 468 -19.82 2.30 -4.56
CA LEU A 468 -20.53 1.13 -4.01
C LEU A 468 -21.99 1.07 -4.49
N LEU A 469 -22.68 2.22 -4.56
CA LEU A 469 -24.06 2.33 -5.05
C LEU A 469 -24.18 2.17 -6.56
N GLU A 470 -23.22 2.72 -7.32
CA GLU A 470 -23.08 2.45 -8.75
C GLU A 470 -22.94 0.95 -8.99
N GLY A 471 -22.31 0.24 -8.04
CA GLY A 471 -22.36 -1.21 -7.92
C GLY A 471 -21.95 -1.97 -9.19
N ALA A 472 -21.23 -1.31 -10.11
CA ALA A 472 -21.41 -1.51 -11.54
C ALA A 472 -21.26 -2.99 -11.99
N PRO A 473 -22.38 -3.62 -12.37
CA PRO A 473 -22.45 -4.71 -13.32
C PRO A 473 -23.02 -4.16 -14.63
N ALA A 474 -22.70 -2.90 -14.97
CA ALA A 474 -23.44 -2.10 -15.93
C ALA A 474 -23.14 -2.58 -17.36
N VAL A 475 -23.83 -3.62 -17.84
CA VAL A 475 -25.16 -3.52 -18.43
C VAL A 475 -25.60 -4.92 -18.87
N THR A 476 -25.93 -5.81 -17.94
CA THR A 476 -26.21 -7.20 -18.34
C THR A 476 -27.28 -7.87 -17.48
N ALA A 477 -28.41 -8.25 -18.09
CA ALA A 477 -29.29 -9.25 -17.50
C ALA A 477 -28.77 -10.64 -17.87
N LEU A 478 -28.62 -11.52 -16.88
CA LEU A 478 -28.21 -12.91 -17.08
C LEU A 478 -29.36 -13.82 -16.68
N GLY A 479 -29.87 -14.59 -17.65
CA GLY A 479 -30.94 -15.56 -17.44
C GLY A 479 -30.64 -16.88 -18.11
N SER A 480 -31.18 -17.96 -17.56
CA SER A 480 -31.26 -19.24 -18.25
C SER A 480 -32.20 -19.15 -19.44
N LEU A 481 -31.84 -19.83 -20.54
CA LEU A 481 -32.66 -19.91 -21.74
C LEU A 481 -33.18 -21.33 -21.95
N MET A 482 -34.49 -21.46 -22.16
CA MET A 482 -35.14 -22.64 -22.74
C MET A 482 -36.47 -22.20 -23.37
N CYS A 483 -36.53 -22.24 -24.70
CA CYS A 483 -37.69 -21.87 -25.51
C CYS A 483 -38.31 -23.14 -26.10
N CYS A 484 -39.58 -23.39 -25.81
CA CYS A 484 -40.33 -24.54 -26.35
C CYS A 484 -41.72 -24.08 -26.81
N ALA A 485 -42.49 -24.96 -27.45
CA ALA A 485 -43.82 -24.59 -27.96
C ALA A 485 -44.78 -24.14 -26.84
N THR A 486 -44.58 -24.65 -25.63
CA THR A 486 -45.40 -24.34 -24.44
C THR A 486 -44.52 -24.00 -23.24
N ASP A 487 -45.10 -23.26 -22.29
CA ASP A 487 -44.46 -22.92 -21.02
C ASP A 487 -44.14 -24.18 -20.20
N GLU A 488 -45.07 -25.13 -20.16
CA GLU A 488 -44.94 -26.38 -19.41
C GLU A 488 -43.76 -27.22 -19.92
N GLU A 489 -43.63 -27.33 -21.26
CA GLU A 489 -42.52 -28.06 -21.88
C GLU A 489 -41.18 -27.38 -21.61
N ALA A 490 -41.12 -26.05 -21.72
CA ALA A 490 -39.91 -25.28 -21.46
C ALA A 490 -39.45 -25.42 -20.00
N VAL A 491 -40.39 -25.39 -19.04
CA VAL A 491 -40.09 -25.60 -17.62
C VAL A 491 -39.57 -27.02 -17.39
N ALA A 492 -40.24 -28.03 -17.95
CA ALA A 492 -39.83 -29.43 -17.81
C ALA A 492 -38.42 -29.70 -18.36
N LYS A 493 -38.06 -29.10 -19.49
CA LYS A 493 -36.74 -29.25 -20.12
C LYS A 493 -35.67 -28.33 -19.52
N GLY A 494 -36.07 -27.15 -19.03
CA GLY A 494 -35.15 -26.05 -18.73
C GLY A 494 -34.85 -25.81 -17.26
N LEU A 495 -35.79 -26.06 -16.35
CA LEU A 495 -35.74 -25.57 -14.97
C LEU A 495 -34.55 -26.14 -14.17
N SER A 496 -34.24 -27.42 -14.35
CA SER A 496 -33.12 -28.08 -13.67
C SER A 496 -31.77 -27.40 -13.96
N GLY A 497 -31.60 -26.88 -15.18
CA GLY A 497 -30.42 -26.10 -15.55
C GLY A 497 -30.35 -24.75 -14.84
N ALA A 498 -31.48 -24.08 -14.66
CA ALA A 498 -31.52 -22.82 -13.92
C ALA A 498 -31.21 -23.03 -12.43
N GLN A 499 -31.76 -24.08 -11.84
CA GLN A 499 -31.50 -24.46 -10.45
C GLN A 499 -30.03 -24.84 -10.23
N MET A 500 -29.43 -25.62 -11.14
CA MET A 500 -28.01 -25.96 -11.10
C MET A 500 -27.12 -24.72 -11.22
N PHE A 501 -27.48 -23.79 -12.12
CA PHE A 501 -26.76 -22.54 -12.27
C PHE A 501 -26.86 -21.66 -11.00
N GLY A 502 -28.06 -21.56 -10.41
CA GLY A 502 -28.28 -20.86 -9.13
C GLY A 502 -27.46 -21.47 -8.00
N TYR A 503 -27.45 -22.81 -7.90
CA TYR A 503 -26.63 -23.57 -6.95
C TYR A 503 -25.14 -23.24 -7.05
N LEU A 504 -24.59 -23.26 -8.27
CA LEU A 504 -23.17 -22.97 -8.52
C LEU A 504 -22.82 -21.53 -8.14
N LEU A 505 -23.68 -20.56 -8.49
CA LEU A 505 -23.44 -19.18 -8.13
C LEU A 505 -23.56 -18.95 -6.61
N GLY A 506 -24.44 -19.66 -5.91
CA GLY A 506 -24.69 -19.52 -4.47
C GLY A 506 -23.55 -20.00 -3.59
N ARG A 507 -22.77 -20.99 -4.04
CA ARG A 507 -21.63 -21.54 -3.30
C ARG A 507 -20.43 -20.57 -3.19
N GLY A 508 -20.34 -19.55 -4.05
CA GLY A 508 -19.24 -18.58 -4.07
C GLY A 508 -17.86 -19.20 -4.36
N THR A 509 -16.85 -18.35 -4.61
CA THR A 509 -15.46 -18.76 -4.89
C THR A 509 -14.70 -19.27 -3.66
N ARG A 510 -15.39 -19.59 -2.56
CA ARG A 510 -14.78 -19.92 -1.26
C ARG A 510 -14.34 -21.39 -1.12
N ASN A 511 -14.79 -22.29 -2.00
CA ASN A 511 -14.57 -23.73 -1.89
C ASN A 511 -13.84 -24.32 -3.11
N TYR A 512 -12.62 -23.87 -3.39
CA TYR A 512 -11.75 -24.53 -4.38
C TYR A 512 -11.27 -25.89 -3.83
N GLY A 513 -11.46 -26.97 -4.60
CA GLY A 513 -10.94 -28.31 -4.26
C GLY A 513 -11.94 -29.29 -3.63
N HIS A 514 -13.25 -29.03 -3.71
CA HIS A 514 -14.29 -30.04 -3.43
C HIS A 514 -14.75 -30.70 -4.74
N ASP A 515 -14.56 -32.01 -4.85
CA ASP A 515 -14.40 -32.66 -6.16
C ASP A 515 -15.66 -33.00 -6.98
N HIS A 516 -16.90 -32.86 -6.50
CA HIS A 516 -18.07 -33.27 -7.31
C HIS A 516 -19.36 -32.45 -7.09
N PHE A 517 -19.38 -31.19 -7.53
CA PHE A 517 -20.54 -30.29 -7.43
C PHE A 517 -21.83 -30.82 -8.09
N HIS A 518 -21.71 -31.59 -9.19
CA HIS A 518 -22.87 -32.20 -9.86
C HIS A 518 -23.53 -33.29 -9.03
N ARG A 519 -22.73 -34.11 -8.32
CA ARG A 519 -23.23 -35.12 -7.38
C ARG A 519 -23.96 -34.47 -6.21
N ASP A 520 -23.38 -33.41 -5.65
CA ASP A 520 -23.97 -32.69 -4.52
C ASP A 520 -25.31 -32.05 -4.90
N PHE A 521 -25.39 -31.44 -6.09
CA PHE A 521 -26.65 -30.88 -6.60
C PHE A 521 -27.72 -31.96 -6.80
N LYS A 522 -27.35 -33.14 -7.30
CA LYS A 522 -28.28 -34.27 -7.46
C LYS A 522 -28.77 -34.84 -6.13
N ALA A 523 -28.01 -34.65 -5.05
CA ALA A 523 -28.39 -35.11 -3.72
C ALA A 523 -29.41 -34.18 -3.02
N LEU A 524 -29.62 -32.96 -3.53
CA LEU A 524 -30.63 -32.04 -2.99
C LEU A 524 -32.05 -32.55 -3.26
N SER A 525 -32.95 -32.32 -2.31
CA SER A 525 -34.39 -32.51 -2.48
C SER A 525 -34.97 -31.51 -3.49
N GLU A 526 -36.14 -31.82 -4.05
CA GLU A 526 -36.81 -30.92 -5.02
C GLU A 526 -37.24 -29.59 -4.37
N ASP A 527 -37.63 -29.61 -3.09
CA ASP A 527 -37.94 -28.39 -2.33
C ASP A 527 -36.70 -27.51 -2.14
N GLU A 528 -35.53 -28.12 -1.86
CA GLU A 528 -34.26 -27.40 -1.81
C GLU A 528 -33.89 -26.81 -3.17
N LYS A 529 -34.11 -27.54 -4.27
CA LYS A 529 -33.82 -27.06 -5.63
C LYS A 529 -34.74 -25.92 -6.07
N ALA A 530 -36.01 -25.96 -5.69
CA ALA A 530 -36.99 -24.92 -5.99
C ALA A 530 -36.56 -23.55 -5.43
N GLY A 531 -35.86 -23.53 -4.29
CA GLY A 531 -35.37 -22.31 -3.66
C GLY A 531 -34.13 -21.68 -4.28
N LEU A 532 -33.31 -22.43 -5.02
CA LEU A 532 -31.93 -22.03 -5.37
C LEU A 532 -31.82 -20.84 -6.33
N TYR A 533 -32.83 -20.61 -7.17
CA TYR A 533 -32.84 -19.49 -8.10
C TYR A 533 -33.60 -18.29 -7.52
N ALA A 534 -34.76 -18.53 -6.89
CA ALA A 534 -35.62 -17.48 -6.32
C ALA A 534 -35.01 -16.80 -5.08
N GLN A 535 -34.35 -17.54 -4.17
CA GLN A 535 -33.66 -16.97 -2.99
C GLN A 535 -32.60 -15.93 -3.37
N ARG A 536 -31.97 -16.06 -4.54
CA ARG A 536 -30.90 -15.14 -4.97
C ARG A 536 -31.43 -13.86 -5.59
N GLN A 537 -32.60 -13.90 -6.23
CA GLN A 537 -33.26 -12.70 -6.78
C GLN A 537 -34.02 -11.91 -5.70
N GLY A 538 -34.01 -12.35 -4.44
CA GLY A 538 -34.78 -11.74 -3.36
C GLY A 538 -36.29 -11.92 -3.54
N VAL A 539 -36.71 -12.95 -4.30
CA VAL A 539 -38.12 -13.17 -4.64
C VAL A 539 -38.71 -14.15 -3.63
N ASP A 540 -39.74 -13.70 -2.93
CA ASP A 540 -40.55 -14.57 -2.08
C ASP A 540 -41.31 -15.59 -2.96
N ILE A 541 -40.91 -16.85 -2.83
CA ILE A 541 -41.47 -17.99 -3.58
C ILE A 541 -42.92 -18.28 -3.15
N SER A 542 -43.33 -17.77 -1.99
CA SER A 542 -44.69 -17.87 -1.47
C SER A 542 -45.58 -16.68 -1.84
N ALA A 543 -45.01 -15.65 -2.49
CA ALA A 543 -45.77 -14.48 -2.92
C ALA A 543 -46.80 -14.85 -3.97
N ALA A 544 -48.02 -14.33 -3.79
CA ALA A 544 -49.07 -14.46 -4.79
C ALA A 544 -48.65 -13.74 -6.08
N GLU A 545 -49.00 -14.33 -7.23
CA GLU A 545 -48.74 -13.75 -8.54
C GLU A 545 -49.36 -12.34 -8.63
N PRO A 546 -48.61 -11.32 -9.10
CA PRO A 546 -49.13 -9.97 -9.19
C PRO A 546 -50.39 -9.87 -10.05
N GLU A 547 -51.40 -9.13 -9.56
CA GLU A 547 -52.60 -8.80 -10.34
C GLU A 547 -52.24 -7.90 -11.54
N ASP A 548 -51.21 -7.06 -11.39
CA ASP A 548 -50.68 -6.22 -12.45
C ASP A 548 -50.09 -7.06 -13.59
N GLU A 549 -50.76 -7.01 -14.73
CA GLU A 549 -50.41 -7.71 -15.96
C GLU A 549 -48.99 -7.35 -16.45
N SER A 550 -48.51 -6.14 -16.16
CA SER A 550 -47.19 -5.66 -16.57
C SER A 550 -46.03 -6.25 -15.76
N LEU A 551 -46.29 -6.68 -14.52
CA LEU A 551 -45.29 -7.26 -13.61
C LEU A 551 -45.29 -8.79 -13.62
N ARG A 552 -46.36 -9.40 -14.15
CA ARG A 552 -46.57 -10.84 -14.16
C ARG A 552 -45.49 -11.60 -14.94
N SER A 553 -45.05 -11.08 -16.07
CA SER A 553 -44.00 -11.71 -16.89
C SER A 553 -42.64 -11.72 -16.19
N LEU A 554 -42.24 -10.61 -15.57
CA LEU A 554 -41.01 -10.52 -14.78
C LEU A 554 -41.06 -11.38 -13.52
N PHE A 555 -42.22 -11.46 -12.87
CA PHE A 555 -42.44 -12.35 -11.73
C PHE A 555 -42.29 -13.83 -12.13
N ARG A 556 -42.90 -14.26 -13.23
CA ARG A 556 -42.72 -15.63 -13.75
C ARG A 556 -41.27 -15.89 -14.20
N ALA A 557 -40.62 -14.89 -14.81
CA ALA A 557 -39.23 -14.99 -15.23
C ALA A 557 -38.30 -15.21 -14.04
N SER A 558 -38.50 -14.47 -12.94
CA SER A 558 -37.67 -14.62 -11.74
C SER A 558 -37.84 -15.99 -11.06
N GLN A 559 -39.04 -16.56 -11.11
CA GLN A 559 -39.33 -17.91 -10.60
C GLN A 559 -38.70 -19.02 -11.46
N ARG A 560 -38.68 -18.84 -12.79
CA ARG A 560 -38.28 -19.90 -13.74
C ARG A 560 -36.82 -19.89 -14.14
N GLY A 561 -36.01 -18.92 -13.70
CA GLY A 561 -34.61 -18.85 -14.13
C GLY A 561 -34.30 -17.79 -15.18
N GLY A 562 -35.23 -16.88 -15.50
CA GLY A 562 -35.13 -15.90 -16.57
C GLY A 562 -36.02 -16.26 -17.76
N PHE A 563 -35.42 -16.79 -18.83
CA PHE A 563 -36.04 -16.93 -20.16
C PHE A 563 -36.43 -18.38 -20.45
N ILE A 564 -37.24 -18.96 -19.56
CA ILE A 564 -37.75 -20.33 -19.69
C ILE A 564 -39.26 -20.29 -19.92
N GLY A 565 -39.70 -20.54 -21.16
CA GLY A 565 -41.12 -20.51 -21.54
C GLY A 565 -41.36 -20.55 -23.04
N ALA A 566 -42.61 -20.31 -23.44
CA ALA A 566 -43.01 -20.17 -24.83
C ALA A 566 -42.46 -18.89 -25.47
N PRO A 567 -42.36 -18.80 -26.82
CA PRO A 567 -41.85 -17.62 -27.53
C PRO A 567 -42.53 -16.30 -27.09
N GLN A 568 -43.84 -16.32 -26.87
CA GLN A 568 -44.58 -15.15 -26.43
C GLN A 568 -44.16 -14.66 -25.04
N PHE A 569 -43.97 -15.58 -24.09
CA PHE A 569 -43.51 -15.25 -22.74
C PHE A 569 -42.11 -14.62 -22.75
N ILE A 570 -41.19 -15.20 -23.53
CA ILE A 570 -39.82 -14.67 -23.66
C ILE A 570 -39.85 -13.28 -24.31
N ARG A 571 -40.66 -13.08 -25.35
CA ARG A 571 -40.84 -11.78 -26.01
C ARG A 571 -41.35 -10.71 -25.03
N GLU A 572 -42.37 -11.01 -24.24
CA GLU A 572 -42.90 -10.07 -23.23
C GLU A 572 -41.85 -9.71 -22.19
N THR A 573 -41.08 -10.70 -21.75
CA THR A 573 -39.98 -10.50 -20.79
C THR A 573 -38.87 -9.62 -21.39
N LEU A 574 -38.46 -9.88 -22.64
CA LEU A 574 -37.45 -9.08 -23.33
C LEU A 574 -37.92 -7.65 -23.61
N ARG A 575 -39.20 -7.43 -23.93
CA ARG A 575 -39.78 -6.08 -24.07
C ARG A 575 -39.64 -5.28 -22.77
N LYS A 576 -39.81 -5.90 -21.61
CA LYS A 576 -39.63 -5.21 -20.32
C LYS A 576 -38.19 -4.79 -20.08
N TYR A 577 -37.22 -5.62 -20.45
CA TYR A 577 -35.80 -5.25 -20.38
C TYR A 577 -35.43 -4.16 -21.40
N GLU A 578 -36.02 -4.19 -22.58
CA GLU A 578 -35.85 -3.15 -23.60
C GLU A 578 -36.47 -1.81 -23.18
N GLU A 579 -37.67 -1.81 -22.59
CA GLU A 579 -38.33 -0.64 -21.97
C GLU A 579 -37.47 -0.04 -20.85
N ALA A 580 -36.74 -0.87 -20.11
CA ALA A 580 -35.78 -0.45 -19.09
C ALA A 580 -34.42 -0.02 -19.66
N HIS A 581 -34.26 0.01 -20.98
CA HIS A 581 -33.03 0.39 -21.69
C HIS A 581 -31.79 -0.44 -21.33
N LEU A 582 -31.94 -1.75 -21.19
CA LEU A 582 -30.82 -2.66 -20.97
C LEU A 582 -30.02 -2.90 -22.27
N ASP A 583 -28.71 -2.61 -22.27
CA ASP A 583 -27.81 -2.78 -23.42
C ASP A 583 -27.45 -4.25 -23.78
N ILE A 584 -27.31 -5.17 -22.80
CA ILE A 584 -26.90 -6.56 -23.06
C ILE A 584 -27.76 -7.56 -22.27
N ILE A 585 -28.15 -8.65 -22.93
CA ILE A 585 -28.78 -9.82 -22.30
C ILE A 585 -27.93 -11.06 -22.60
N LEU A 586 -27.57 -11.78 -21.54
CA LEU A 586 -26.84 -13.04 -21.60
C LEU A 586 -27.79 -14.22 -21.38
N PHE A 587 -27.82 -15.12 -22.35
CA PHE A 587 -28.56 -16.37 -22.26
C PHE A 587 -27.63 -17.53 -21.85
N ASN A 588 -27.89 -18.11 -20.69
CA ASN A 588 -27.28 -19.37 -20.28
C ASN A 588 -28.12 -20.55 -20.78
N ALA A 589 -27.76 -21.09 -21.94
CA ALA A 589 -28.45 -22.23 -22.55
C ALA A 589 -27.96 -23.58 -21.97
N GLN A 590 -26.68 -23.70 -21.64
CA GLN A 590 -26.04 -24.97 -21.25
C GLN A 590 -25.73 -25.03 -19.76
N SER A 591 -26.69 -25.54 -18.98
CA SER A 591 -26.49 -25.82 -17.55
C SER A 591 -27.37 -26.99 -17.10
N GLY A 592 -26.92 -27.70 -16.05
CA GLY A 592 -27.63 -28.86 -15.49
C GLY A 592 -27.69 -30.05 -16.45
N ASP A 593 -28.82 -30.76 -16.42
CA ASP A 593 -29.04 -32.00 -17.16
C ASP A 593 -29.77 -31.78 -18.50
N ARG A 594 -29.71 -30.55 -19.06
CA ARG A 594 -30.33 -30.21 -20.36
C ARG A 594 -29.69 -31.02 -21.49
N LYS A 595 -30.51 -31.62 -22.33
CA LYS A 595 -30.02 -32.33 -23.52
C LYS A 595 -29.54 -31.34 -24.57
N HIS A 596 -28.55 -31.76 -25.36
CA HIS A 596 -28.01 -30.92 -26.41
C HIS A 596 -29.05 -30.60 -27.48
N GLU A 597 -29.88 -31.58 -27.84
CA GLU A 597 -30.94 -31.44 -28.84
C GLU A 597 -31.97 -30.38 -28.42
N ASP A 598 -32.43 -30.42 -27.17
CA ASP A 598 -33.37 -29.45 -26.62
C ASP A 598 -32.78 -28.02 -26.60
N ILE A 599 -31.47 -27.89 -26.34
CA ILE A 599 -30.76 -26.60 -26.41
C ILE A 599 -30.77 -26.07 -27.85
N MET A 600 -30.45 -26.92 -28.83
CA MET A 600 -30.39 -26.52 -30.24
C MET A 600 -31.77 -26.12 -30.76
N GLU A 601 -32.81 -26.90 -30.44
CA GLU A 601 -34.20 -26.57 -30.77
C GLU A 601 -34.63 -25.24 -30.15
N SER A 602 -34.29 -24.99 -28.87
CA SER A 602 -34.56 -23.73 -28.20
C SER A 602 -33.86 -22.54 -28.87
N LEU A 603 -32.60 -22.71 -29.31
CA LEU A 603 -31.85 -21.66 -30.00
C LEU A 603 -32.42 -21.36 -31.38
N GLU A 604 -32.87 -22.39 -32.11
CA GLU A 604 -33.56 -22.19 -33.39
C GLU A 604 -34.90 -21.49 -33.21
N MET A 605 -35.68 -21.87 -32.20
CA MET A 605 -36.99 -21.29 -31.93
C MET A 605 -36.89 -19.82 -31.52
N ILE A 606 -35.97 -19.47 -30.62
CA ILE A 606 -35.78 -18.06 -30.24
C ILE A 606 -35.31 -17.22 -31.43
N ALA A 607 -34.43 -17.76 -32.28
CA ALA A 607 -33.93 -17.06 -33.47
C ALA A 607 -35.03 -16.83 -34.53
N LYS A 608 -35.93 -17.80 -34.73
CA LYS A 608 -37.01 -17.71 -35.72
C LYS A 608 -38.19 -16.88 -35.22
N GLU A 609 -38.55 -17.01 -33.95
CA GLU A 609 -39.84 -16.49 -33.45
C GLU A 609 -39.70 -15.26 -32.55
N VAL A 610 -38.61 -15.11 -31.80
CA VAL A 610 -38.50 -14.05 -30.78
C VAL A 610 -37.60 -12.90 -31.26
N LEU A 611 -36.38 -13.21 -31.68
CA LEU A 611 -35.36 -12.20 -32.00
C LEU A 611 -35.69 -11.26 -33.17
N PRO A 612 -36.41 -11.65 -34.25
CA PRO A 612 -36.62 -10.77 -35.40
C PRO A 612 -37.24 -9.41 -35.04
N GLU A 613 -38.20 -9.42 -34.12
CA GLU A 613 -38.86 -8.20 -33.64
C GLU A 613 -37.88 -7.20 -33.00
N PHE A 614 -36.95 -7.69 -32.16
CA PHE A 614 -35.97 -6.84 -31.48
C PHE A 614 -34.85 -6.39 -32.43
N GLN A 615 -34.50 -7.24 -33.39
CA GLN A 615 -33.54 -6.91 -34.44
C GLN A 615 -34.06 -5.75 -35.30
N ASP A 616 -35.33 -5.79 -35.71
CA ASP A 616 -35.94 -4.76 -36.55
C ASP A 616 -35.90 -3.36 -35.92
N ARG A 617 -36.06 -3.29 -34.58
CA ARG A 617 -36.09 -2.02 -33.84
C ARG A 617 -34.83 -1.71 -33.04
N HIS A 618 -33.77 -2.49 -33.19
CA HIS A 618 -32.50 -2.30 -32.49
C HIS A 618 -31.93 -0.89 -32.67
N HIS A 619 -32.16 -0.27 -33.83
CA HIS A 619 -31.74 1.09 -34.15
C HIS A 619 -32.35 2.16 -33.21
N LEU A 620 -33.56 1.95 -32.68
CA LEU A 620 -34.19 2.87 -31.72
C LEU A 620 -33.42 2.89 -30.40
N HIS A 621 -33.01 1.72 -29.92
CA HIS A 621 -32.20 1.59 -28.72
C HIS A 621 -30.80 2.21 -28.92
N GLN A 622 -30.17 2.00 -30.08
CA GLN A 622 -28.90 2.66 -30.41
C GLN A 622 -29.02 4.19 -30.43
N GLY A 623 -30.11 4.74 -30.98
CA GLY A 623 -30.35 6.19 -30.95
C GLY A 623 -30.51 6.75 -29.53
N TRP A 624 -31.26 6.06 -28.68
CA TRP A 624 -31.37 6.42 -27.25
C TRP A 624 -30.00 6.36 -26.57
N ARG A 625 -29.22 5.31 -26.83
CA ARG A 625 -27.90 5.09 -26.25
C ARG A 625 -26.91 6.18 -26.68
N GLU A 626 -26.87 6.53 -27.96
CA GLU A 626 -26.06 7.63 -28.48
C GLU A 626 -26.41 8.97 -27.81
N GLN A 627 -27.69 9.21 -27.53
CA GLN A 627 -28.14 10.39 -26.79
C GLN A 627 -27.65 10.38 -25.34
N GLN A 628 -27.71 9.24 -24.63
CA GLN A 628 -27.17 9.14 -23.27
C GLN A 628 -25.65 9.27 -23.23
N LEU A 629 -24.96 8.78 -24.26
CA LEU A 629 -23.51 8.88 -24.40
C LEU A 629 -23.04 10.24 -24.95
N GLN A 630 -23.97 11.13 -25.29
CA GLN A 630 -23.63 12.45 -25.81
C GLN A 630 -22.90 13.27 -24.75
N GLY A 631 -21.60 13.53 -24.97
CA GLY A 631 -20.73 14.22 -24.01
C GLY A 631 -19.86 13.30 -23.15
N VAL A 632 -20.03 11.98 -23.27
CA VAL A 632 -19.13 10.98 -22.66
C VAL A 632 -17.85 10.90 -23.51
N LYS A 633 -16.72 11.32 -22.95
CA LYS A 633 -15.43 11.44 -23.66
C LYS A 633 -14.64 10.12 -23.78
N HIS A 634 -15.16 9.03 -23.23
CA HIS A 634 -14.51 7.71 -23.22
C HIS A 634 -15.37 6.69 -23.98
N ALA A 635 -14.72 5.72 -24.62
CA ALA A 635 -15.44 4.62 -25.26
C ALA A 635 -16.12 3.75 -24.19
N VAL A 636 -17.45 3.73 -24.19
CA VAL A 636 -18.22 2.75 -23.42
C VAL A 636 -18.25 1.45 -24.23
N ASN A 637 -17.33 0.54 -23.90
CA ASN A 637 -17.36 -0.82 -24.43
C ASN A 637 -18.53 -1.57 -23.78
N SER A 638 -19.70 -1.55 -24.42
CA SER A 638 -20.80 -2.48 -24.14
C SER A 638 -20.59 -3.78 -24.92
N SER A 639 -19.37 -4.32 -24.89
CA SER A 639 -19.07 -5.62 -25.46
C SER A 639 -18.55 -6.50 -24.34
N ILE A 640 -19.21 -7.64 -24.16
CA ILE A 640 -18.65 -8.78 -23.43
C ILE A 640 -17.34 -9.21 -24.10
#